data_AF-A0A835AUD9-F1
#
_entry.id   AF-A0A835AUD9-F1
#
_cell.length_a   1.000
_cell.length_b   1.000
_cell.length_c   1.000
_cell.angle_alpha   90.00
_cell.angle_beta   90.00
_cell.angle_gamma   90.00
#
_symmetry.space_group_name_H-M   'P 1'
#
loop_
_entity.id
_entity.type
_entity.pdbx_description
1 polymer ?
#
loop_
_entity_poly.entity_id
_entity_poly.type
_entity_poly.pdbx_seq_one_letter_code
_entity_poly.pdbx_strand_id
1 'polypeptide(L)'
;MEASSCLRYHVCGFGSRMIWLCLFLVLILQSCSPALSDSPYLVGMGSYDITGPAADVNMMGYANTEQIASGIHFRLKARAFIVAEPNGKRVVFVNLDACMASQIVTIKVLERLKARYGDLYNENNVAISGIHTHAGPGGYLQYVVYIVTSLGFVRQSFDVLVDGIEQCIVEAHNNLRPGKIYVNKGDLLDAGVNRSPNAYLNNPAEERSKYQYNVDKEMTLIKFVDDELGPVGSFNWFATHGTSMSRTNSLISGDNKGAAARFMEDWAEQNGIPKQGAHVSNDGLESLHKISELPRRVSSIIPEPNEITDDLVQLASSYEASGGRRLSGSSITRRIRSTQQNKPKFVSAFCQSNCGDVSPNVLGTFCIDTGLPCDFNHSTCNGKNELCYGRGPGYPDEFESTRIIGNRQFLKAVDLFNSASEEIQGRVDYRHTYLDFSQLEVNVPTSTGGQHVVKTCPAAMGFAFAAGTTDGPGAFDFQQGDVKGNPFWRLVRNLLKTPGKEQVDCQAPKPILLDTGEMKEPYDWAPAILPIQIIRIGQMVILCVPGEFTTMAGRRLRDAVKKVLTTDNSGEFNDIHVVLAGLTNTYSQYITTFEEYQIQRYEGASTLYGPHTLSAYIQEFQKLATAMLANKEVPTNFQPPDMLDKQIGLLPGVMFDSTPPGVKFGDVSSDVPASSTFRKGSTVNATFYSACPRNDLLTDSTFALVEKLDGSNNWVPAYDDDDWSLRFKWSRPAKLSPRSFATLEWTIPEDAPSGVYRLRHFGASKPLFGSIKHFTGTSRAFAVR
;
A
#
# COMPACT_ATOMS: atom_id res chain seq x y z
N MET A 1 -92.10 -2.56 34.01
CA MET A 1 -90.99 -3.44 34.45
C MET A 1 -90.14 -3.66 33.22
N GLU A 2 -89.24 -2.71 32.96
CA GLU A 2 -87.81 -2.74 33.35
C GLU A 2 -86.97 -3.47 32.29
N ALA A 3 -85.96 -2.74 31.77
CA ALA A 3 -84.69 -3.12 31.12
C ALA A 3 -84.61 -4.42 30.28
N SER A 4 -83.97 -4.48 29.10
CA SER A 4 -82.68 -3.86 28.75
C SER A 4 -82.37 -4.02 27.25
N SER A 5 -81.83 -2.95 26.63
CA SER A 5 -80.85 -2.91 25.51
C SER A 5 -81.02 -3.86 24.31
N CYS A 6 -81.65 -3.37 23.23
CA CYS A 6 -81.71 -4.01 21.90
C CYS A 6 -80.76 -3.31 20.90
N LEU A 7 -80.04 -4.12 20.12
CA LEU A 7 -79.32 -3.77 18.90
C LEU A 7 -80.14 -2.90 17.95
N ARG A 8 -79.48 -1.93 17.31
CA ARG A 8 -79.46 -1.77 15.84
C ARG A 8 -78.31 -0.84 15.42
N TYR A 9 -77.39 -1.41 14.64
CA TYR A 9 -76.29 -0.74 13.97
C TYR A 9 -76.82 0.22 12.90
N HIS A 10 -76.39 1.48 12.95
CA HIS A 10 -76.52 2.41 11.83
C HIS A 10 -75.34 2.20 10.88
N VAL A 11 -75.65 1.76 9.65
CA VAL A 11 -74.74 1.76 8.51
C VAL A 11 -74.44 3.22 8.16
N CYS A 12 -73.20 3.66 8.35
CA CYS A 12 -72.69 4.90 7.79
C CYS A 12 -71.76 4.55 6.62
N GLY A 13 -72.10 5.03 5.43
CA GLY A 13 -71.43 4.69 4.18
C GLY A 13 -69.96 5.06 4.19
N PHE A 14 -69.09 4.05 4.05
CA PHE A 14 -67.68 4.25 3.73
C PHE A 14 -67.59 4.86 2.33
N GLY A 15 -67.26 6.16 2.27
CA GLY A 15 -67.20 6.92 1.03
C GLY A 15 -66.19 6.34 0.05
N SER A 16 -66.59 6.28 -1.23
CA SER A 16 -65.77 5.86 -2.38
C SER A 16 -64.38 6.51 -2.44
N ARG A 17 -64.18 7.66 -1.80
CA ARG A 17 -62.87 8.34 -1.69
C ARG A 17 -61.87 7.59 -0.81
N MET A 18 -62.32 6.93 0.26
CA MET A 18 -61.43 6.20 1.16
C MET A 18 -60.97 4.87 0.54
N ILE A 19 -61.83 4.23 -0.24
CA ILE A 19 -61.49 3.03 -1.04
C ILE A 19 -60.48 3.39 -2.14
N TRP A 20 -60.67 4.52 -2.83
CA TRP A 20 -59.69 5.01 -3.81
C TRP A 20 -58.36 5.42 -3.16
N LEU A 21 -58.37 6.02 -1.97
CA LEU A 21 -57.15 6.36 -1.24
C LEU A 21 -56.38 5.10 -0.82
N CYS A 22 -57.08 4.08 -0.31
CA CYS A 22 -56.48 2.79 0.03
C CYS A 22 -55.97 2.05 -1.20
N LEU A 23 -56.70 2.07 -2.33
CA LEU A 23 -56.23 1.48 -3.59
C LEU A 23 -55.02 2.24 -4.15
N PHE A 24 -54.99 3.57 -4.04
CA PHE A 24 -53.85 4.40 -4.47
C PHE A 24 -52.63 4.19 -3.57
N LEU A 25 -52.82 4.03 -2.25
CA LEU A 25 -51.76 3.66 -1.30
C LEU A 25 -51.25 2.24 -1.54
N VAL A 26 -52.12 1.28 -1.85
CA VAL A 26 -51.72 -0.09 -2.23
C VAL A 26 -51.01 -0.10 -3.59
N LEU A 27 -51.43 0.72 -4.56
CA LEU A 27 -50.74 0.90 -5.83
C LEU A 27 -49.39 1.59 -5.66
N ILE A 28 -49.26 2.58 -4.78
CA ILE A 28 -47.96 3.19 -4.42
C ILE A 28 -47.07 2.17 -3.69
N LEU A 29 -47.62 1.36 -2.78
CA LEU A 29 -46.88 0.30 -2.08
C LEU A 29 -46.50 -0.87 -3.01
N GLN A 30 -47.29 -1.17 -4.05
CA GLN A 30 -46.95 -2.16 -5.08
C GLN A 30 -45.96 -1.60 -6.13
N SER A 31 -46.05 -0.31 -6.44
CA SER A 31 -45.07 0.42 -7.28
C SER A 31 -43.76 0.71 -6.54
N CYS A 32 -43.78 0.60 -5.22
CA CYS A 32 -42.63 0.68 -4.33
C CYS A 32 -42.24 -0.73 -3.86
N SER A 33 -42.25 -1.70 -4.76
CA SER A 33 -41.34 -2.83 -4.61
C SER A 33 -39.94 -2.21 -4.69
N PRO A 34 -39.05 -2.35 -3.69
CA PRO A 34 -37.65 -2.06 -3.96
C PRO A 34 -37.31 -2.91 -5.17
N ALA A 35 -36.78 -2.31 -6.23
CA ALA A 35 -36.13 -3.09 -7.25
C ALA A 35 -35.04 -3.86 -6.49
N LEU A 36 -35.33 -5.12 -6.13
CA LEU A 36 -34.33 -6.05 -5.68
C LEU A 36 -33.35 -6.09 -6.85
N SER A 37 -32.21 -5.43 -6.69
CA SER A 37 -31.16 -5.53 -7.67
C SER A 37 -30.86 -7.01 -7.85
N ASP A 38 -30.84 -7.45 -9.11
CA ASP A 38 -30.49 -8.83 -9.50
C ASP A 38 -28.98 -9.08 -9.37
N SER A 39 -28.23 -8.08 -8.86
CA SER A 39 -26.79 -8.17 -8.70
C SER A 39 -26.39 -9.18 -7.62
N PRO A 40 -25.41 -10.06 -7.93
CA PRO A 40 -25.01 -11.14 -7.04
C PRO A 40 -24.31 -10.65 -5.77
N TYR A 41 -23.78 -9.43 -5.77
CA TYR A 41 -23.01 -8.88 -4.65
C TYR A 41 -23.42 -7.45 -4.29
N LEU A 42 -23.07 -7.08 -3.05
CA LEU A 42 -22.85 -5.72 -2.63
C LEU A 42 -21.35 -5.42 -2.66
N VAL A 43 -20.95 -4.32 -3.28
CA VAL A 43 -19.57 -3.84 -3.36
C VAL A 43 -19.45 -2.49 -2.66
N GLY A 44 -18.37 -2.29 -1.90
CA GLY A 44 -18.15 -1.06 -1.15
C GLY A 44 -16.66 -0.72 -1.09
N MET A 45 -16.32 0.52 -1.44
CA MET A 45 -14.93 0.98 -1.55
C MET A 45 -14.69 2.20 -0.65
N GLY A 46 -13.50 2.26 -0.05
CA GLY A 46 -13.08 3.35 0.83
C GLY A 46 -11.59 3.63 0.68
N SER A 47 -11.17 4.87 0.95
CA SER A 47 -9.78 5.31 0.81
C SER A 47 -9.45 6.40 1.81
N TYR A 48 -8.47 6.15 2.68
CA TYR A 48 -8.15 7.04 3.80
C TYR A 48 -6.64 7.26 3.94
N ASP A 49 -6.26 8.43 4.48
CA ASP A 49 -4.85 8.77 4.73
C ASP A 49 -4.23 7.90 5.83
N ILE A 50 -3.05 7.35 5.56
CA ILE A 50 -2.22 6.64 6.56
C ILE A 50 -0.80 7.20 6.62
N THR A 51 -0.58 8.43 6.14
CA THR A 51 0.74 9.04 6.10
C THR A 51 1.25 9.30 7.52
N GLY A 52 2.31 8.59 7.90
CA GLY A 52 2.99 8.76 9.16
C GLY A 52 3.90 10.01 9.22
N PRO A 53 4.79 10.08 10.21
CA PRO A 53 5.55 11.29 10.47
C PRO A 53 6.58 11.60 9.39
N ALA A 54 6.44 12.77 8.76
CA ALA A 54 7.27 13.24 7.64
C ALA A 54 8.64 13.84 8.06
N ALA A 55 9.08 13.60 9.29
CA ALA A 55 10.38 14.06 9.80
C ALA A 55 10.91 13.14 10.90
N ASP A 56 12.24 13.00 10.99
CA ASP A 56 13.01 12.32 12.05
C ASP A 56 12.74 10.83 12.28
N VAL A 57 11.78 10.23 11.59
CA VAL A 57 11.45 8.80 11.71
C VAL A 57 12.16 8.03 10.61
N ASN A 58 12.84 6.95 10.97
CA ASN A 58 13.47 6.04 10.01
C ASN A 58 12.42 5.44 9.08
N MET A 59 12.75 5.28 7.81
CA MET A 59 11.86 4.65 6.83
C MET A 59 11.94 3.12 6.94
N MET A 60 10.81 2.44 6.72
CA MET A 60 10.71 0.99 6.84
C MET A 60 11.08 0.30 5.53
N GLY A 61 11.90 -0.74 5.60
CA GLY A 61 12.25 -1.59 4.44
C GLY A 61 13.74 -1.86 4.34
N TYR A 62 14.53 -0.83 4.01
CA TYR A 62 15.97 -0.97 3.73
C TYR A 62 16.87 -1.27 4.95
N ALA A 63 16.31 -1.22 6.17
CA ALA A 63 17.07 -1.34 7.42
C ALA A 63 18.29 -0.39 7.50
N ASN A 64 18.20 0.78 6.85
CA ASN A 64 19.26 1.78 6.78
C ASN A 64 19.04 2.85 7.84
N THR A 65 19.90 2.96 8.85
CA THR A 65 19.77 3.96 9.94
C THR A 65 19.87 5.41 9.47
N GLU A 66 20.43 5.65 8.28
CA GLU A 66 20.55 6.98 7.68
C GLU A 66 19.32 7.39 6.86
N GLN A 67 18.44 6.44 6.53
CA GLN A 67 17.23 6.71 5.77
C GLN A 67 16.14 7.25 6.70
N ILE A 68 16.15 8.55 6.90
CA ILE A 68 15.24 9.24 7.81
C ILE A 68 14.29 10.12 7.00
N ALA A 69 12.99 10.02 7.27
CA ALA A 69 11.99 10.86 6.64
C ALA A 69 12.33 12.34 6.84
N SER A 70 12.27 13.11 5.75
CA SER A 70 12.56 14.54 5.69
C SER A 70 11.60 15.24 4.73
N GLY A 71 10.38 14.72 4.56
CA GLY A 71 9.37 15.30 3.70
C GLY A 71 8.41 14.28 3.11
N ILE A 72 7.63 14.72 2.12
CA ILE A 72 6.62 13.96 1.41
C ILE A 72 6.82 14.21 -0.09
N HIS A 73 6.87 13.12 -0.85
CA HIS A 73 6.72 13.14 -2.30
C HIS A 73 5.24 13.08 -2.67
N PHE A 74 4.53 12.07 -2.18
CA PHE A 74 3.06 12.01 -2.18
C PHE A 74 2.57 11.18 -0.98
N ARG A 75 1.30 11.33 -0.61
CA ARG A 75 0.71 10.73 0.61
C ARG A 75 0.54 9.21 0.46
N LEU A 76 0.45 8.55 1.61
CA LEU A 76 0.17 7.12 1.72
C LEU A 76 -1.31 6.90 2.05
N LYS A 77 -1.98 5.96 1.37
CA LYS A 77 -3.40 5.64 1.60
C LYS A 77 -3.61 4.18 2.01
N ALA A 78 -4.60 3.95 2.87
CA ALA A 78 -5.27 2.67 3.00
C ALA A 78 -6.46 2.64 2.02
N ARG A 79 -6.65 1.53 1.31
CA ARG A 79 -7.75 1.31 0.36
C ARG A 79 -8.48 0.02 0.68
N ALA A 80 -9.76 0.12 1.03
CA ALA A 80 -10.59 -1.01 1.45
C ALA A 80 -11.60 -1.37 0.37
N PHE A 81 -11.76 -2.67 0.17
CA PHE A 81 -12.71 -3.28 -0.76
C PHE A 81 -13.54 -4.29 0.02
N ILE A 82 -14.84 -4.03 0.11
CA ILE A 82 -15.81 -4.92 0.73
C ILE A 82 -16.63 -5.58 -0.37
N VAL A 83 -16.69 -6.91 -0.32
CA VAL A 83 -17.63 -7.70 -1.13
C VAL A 83 -18.50 -8.50 -0.18
N ALA A 84 -19.81 -8.36 -0.33
CA ALA A 84 -20.79 -9.05 0.49
C ALA A 84 -21.88 -9.69 -0.38
N GLU A 85 -22.35 -10.85 0.04
CA GLU A 85 -23.63 -11.38 -0.44
C GLU A 85 -24.77 -10.57 0.21
N PRO A 86 -25.87 -10.26 -0.50
CA PRO A 86 -26.98 -9.46 0.04
C PRO A 86 -27.52 -9.94 1.39
N ASN A 87 -27.54 -11.26 1.62
CA ASN A 87 -28.01 -11.89 2.86
C ASN A 87 -27.03 -12.92 3.41
N GLY A 88 -25.73 -12.74 3.18
CA GLY A 88 -24.75 -13.80 3.46
C GLY A 88 -23.38 -13.30 3.91
N LYS A 89 -22.36 -14.05 3.50
CA LYS A 89 -20.98 -13.79 3.92
C LYS A 89 -20.46 -12.50 3.29
N ARG A 90 -19.50 -11.87 3.97
CA ARG A 90 -18.78 -10.70 3.47
C ARG A 90 -17.31 -10.82 3.79
N VAL A 91 -16.51 -10.18 2.96
CA VAL A 91 -15.06 -10.07 3.13
C VAL A 91 -14.62 -8.63 2.94
N VAL A 92 -13.56 -8.25 3.64
CA VAL A 92 -12.89 -6.96 3.52
C VAL A 92 -11.43 -7.22 3.20
N PHE A 93 -10.94 -6.62 2.12
CA PHE A 93 -9.52 -6.57 1.83
C PHE A 93 -9.05 -5.11 1.89
N VAL A 94 -8.03 -4.84 2.71
CA VAL A 94 -7.39 -3.52 2.83
C VAL A 94 -5.98 -3.59 2.26
N ASN A 95 -5.70 -2.75 1.27
CA ASN A 95 -4.37 -2.56 0.69
C ASN A 95 -3.76 -1.25 1.21
N LEU A 96 -2.59 -1.34 1.84
CA LEU A 96 -1.89 -0.23 2.49
C LEU A 96 -0.72 0.25 1.64
N ASP A 97 -0.61 1.56 1.44
CA ASP A 97 0.63 2.19 0.99
C ASP A 97 1.67 2.18 2.14
N ALA A 98 2.06 0.99 2.59
CA ALA A 98 3.02 0.73 3.66
C ALA A 98 3.94 -0.43 3.27
N CYS A 99 5.04 -0.60 4.02
CA CYS A 99 6.01 -1.64 3.75
C CYS A 99 5.42 -3.06 3.97
N MET A 100 4.64 -3.26 5.03
CA MET A 100 3.99 -4.55 5.29
C MET A 100 2.79 -4.35 6.23
N ALA A 101 1.92 -5.35 6.32
CA ALA A 101 0.98 -5.44 7.44
C ALA A 101 1.72 -5.71 8.75
N SER A 102 1.09 -5.35 9.87
CA SER A 102 1.66 -5.50 11.22
C SER A 102 0.68 -6.23 12.12
N GLN A 103 1.17 -7.23 12.86
CA GLN A 103 0.34 -8.00 13.79
C GLN A 103 -0.40 -7.10 14.78
N ILE A 104 0.29 -6.14 15.39
CA ILE A 104 -0.32 -5.29 16.42
C ILE A 104 -1.32 -4.31 15.83
N VAL A 105 -1.06 -3.82 14.61
CA VAL A 105 -2.03 -2.99 13.88
C VAL A 105 -3.28 -3.81 13.58
N THR A 106 -3.13 -5.03 13.06
CA THR A 106 -4.24 -5.95 12.75
C THR A 106 -5.08 -6.26 14.00
N ILE A 107 -4.44 -6.63 15.12
CA ILE A 107 -5.14 -6.89 16.39
C ILE A 107 -5.99 -5.69 16.80
N LYS A 108 -5.41 -4.48 16.78
CA LYS A 108 -6.09 -3.27 17.26
C LYS A 108 -7.16 -2.75 16.31
N VAL A 109 -7.01 -2.96 15.01
CA VAL A 109 -8.08 -2.72 14.03
C VAL A 109 -9.25 -3.67 14.28
N LEU A 110 -8.99 -4.98 14.44
CA LEU A 110 -10.04 -5.98 14.68
C LEU A 110 -10.80 -5.71 16.00
N GLU A 111 -10.10 -5.31 17.07
CA GLU A 111 -10.74 -4.90 18.33
C GLU A 111 -11.72 -3.72 18.13
N ARG A 112 -11.31 -2.69 17.38
CA ARG A 112 -12.15 -1.52 17.10
C ARG A 112 -13.33 -1.85 16.18
N LEU A 113 -13.10 -2.66 15.16
CA LEU A 113 -14.18 -3.14 14.29
C LEU A 113 -15.19 -3.98 15.07
N LYS A 114 -14.73 -4.84 15.98
CA LYS A 114 -15.60 -5.62 16.85
C LYS A 114 -16.43 -4.74 17.78
N ALA A 115 -15.83 -3.71 18.37
CA ALA A 115 -16.54 -2.74 19.20
C ALA A 115 -17.61 -1.96 18.40
N ARG A 116 -17.36 -1.68 17.12
CA ARG A 116 -18.26 -0.91 16.26
C ARG A 116 -19.36 -1.75 15.60
N TYR A 117 -19.03 -2.95 15.14
CA TYR A 117 -19.88 -3.76 14.26
C TYR A 117 -20.19 -5.17 14.81
N GLY A 118 -19.80 -5.47 16.06
CA GLY A 118 -19.91 -6.82 16.60
C GLY A 118 -19.05 -7.82 15.82
N ASP A 119 -19.55 -9.04 15.59
CA ASP A 119 -18.77 -10.09 14.91
C ASP A 119 -18.78 -9.97 13.37
N LEU A 120 -19.32 -8.87 12.82
CA LEU A 120 -19.45 -8.65 11.38
C LEU A 120 -18.10 -8.64 10.64
N TYR A 121 -17.07 -8.09 11.29
CA TYR A 121 -15.70 -8.02 10.80
C TYR A 121 -14.77 -8.59 11.86
N ASN A 122 -14.11 -9.69 11.51
CA ASN A 122 -13.22 -10.45 12.39
C ASN A 122 -12.04 -11.03 11.57
N GLU A 123 -11.13 -11.72 12.24
CA GLU A 123 -9.92 -12.30 11.64
C GLU A 123 -10.20 -13.24 10.47
N ASN A 124 -11.40 -13.83 10.39
CA ASN A 124 -11.73 -14.76 9.32
C ASN A 124 -12.00 -14.05 8.00
N ASN A 125 -12.55 -12.83 8.03
CA ASN A 125 -13.04 -12.14 6.85
C ASN A 125 -12.42 -10.76 6.60
N VAL A 126 -11.46 -10.33 7.42
CA VAL A 126 -10.66 -9.12 7.19
C VAL A 126 -9.23 -9.53 6.82
N ALA A 127 -8.74 -9.01 5.70
CA ALA A 127 -7.36 -9.12 5.26
C ALA A 127 -6.73 -7.72 5.13
N ILE A 128 -5.54 -7.52 5.67
CA ILE A 128 -4.80 -6.24 5.60
C ILE A 128 -3.43 -6.52 4.99
N SER A 129 -3.09 -5.92 3.84
CA SER A 129 -1.85 -6.18 3.09
C SER A 129 -1.10 -4.89 2.77
N GLY A 130 0.24 -4.92 2.81
CA GLY A 130 1.08 -3.80 2.39
C GLY A 130 1.54 -3.90 0.94
N ILE A 131 1.61 -2.78 0.22
CA ILE A 131 2.19 -2.72 -1.14
C ILE A 131 3.71 -2.89 -1.17
N HIS A 132 4.35 -2.98 0.00
CA HIS A 132 5.79 -3.10 0.12
C HIS A 132 6.58 -1.91 -0.42
N THR A 133 6.10 -0.69 -0.16
CA THR A 133 6.92 0.53 -0.33
C THR A 133 8.00 0.58 0.75
N HIS A 134 9.24 0.84 0.34
CA HIS A 134 10.39 1.08 1.23
C HIS A 134 10.55 2.58 1.56
N ALA A 135 9.59 3.40 1.15
CA ALA A 135 9.57 4.85 1.35
C ALA A 135 8.42 5.31 2.27
N GLY A 136 7.99 4.48 3.22
CA GLY A 136 7.08 4.85 4.30
C GLY A 136 7.77 4.90 5.68
N PRO A 137 7.29 5.70 6.65
CA PRO A 137 7.87 5.76 7.99
C PRO A 137 7.68 4.45 8.76
N GLY A 138 8.69 4.05 9.54
CA GLY A 138 8.71 2.82 10.33
C GLY A 138 8.16 2.96 11.75
N GLY A 139 8.50 1.99 12.60
CA GLY A 139 8.17 1.99 14.04
C GLY A 139 6.75 1.56 14.39
N TYR A 140 6.06 0.81 13.53
CA TYR A 140 4.67 0.34 13.77
C TYR A 140 4.54 -1.18 13.93
N LEU A 141 5.66 -1.91 13.87
CA LEU A 141 5.72 -3.35 14.14
C LEU A 141 6.03 -3.58 15.62
N GLN A 142 5.64 -4.75 16.17
CA GLN A 142 5.79 -5.03 17.60
C GLN A 142 7.02 -5.88 17.99
N TYR A 143 7.65 -6.54 17.02
CA TYR A 143 8.78 -7.45 17.28
C TYR A 143 10.10 -6.70 17.17
N VAL A 144 11.05 -6.99 18.08
CA VAL A 144 12.29 -6.21 18.25
C VAL A 144 13.04 -6.07 16.93
N VAL A 145 13.16 -7.13 16.14
CA VAL A 145 13.98 -7.12 14.92
C VAL A 145 13.53 -6.08 13.89
N TYR A 146 12.25 -5.69 13.90
CA TYR A 146 11.68 -4.73 12.96
C TYR A 146 11.72 -3.28 13.43
N ILE A 147 12.04 -3.05 14.71
CA ILE A 147 12.00 -1.70 15.30
C ILE A 147 13.40 -1.16 15.67
N VAL A 148 14.46 -1.98 15.58
CA VAL A 148 15.83 -1.53 15.89
C VAL A 148 16.23 -0.29 15.09
N THR A 149 15.99 -0.27 13.78
CA THR A 149 16.43 0.86 12.92
C THR A 149 15.59 2.12 13.10
N SER A 150 14.35 1.98 13.57
CA SER A 150 13.47 3.09 13.91
C SER A 150 13.66 3.62 15.34
N LEU A 151 14.69 3.12 16.05
CA LEU A 151 14.94 3.42 17.45
C LEU A 151 13.73 3.05 18.32
N GLY A 152 13.09 1.93 18.02
CA GLY A 152 11.93 1.41 18.73
C GLY A 152 10.59 1.78 18.08
N PHE A 153 9.54 1.63 18.87
CA PHE A 153 8.17 1.86 18.47
C PHE A 153 7.85 3.36 18.37
N VAL A 154 7.26 3.79 17.25
CA VAL A 154 6.86 5.16 16.96
C VAL A 154 5.34 5.24 16.99
N ARG A 155 4.83 5.72 18.13
CA ARG A 155 3.39 5.75 18.40
C ARG A 155 2.56 6.47 17.32
N GLN A 156 3.08 7.57 16.76
CA GLN A 156 2.41 8.30 15.67
C GLN A 156 2.24 7.47 14.40
N SER A 157 3.25 6.66 14.02
CA SER A 157 3.16 5.76 12.86
C SER A 157 2.14 4.66 13.10
N PHE A 158 2.08 4.13 14.32
CA PHE A 158 1.11 3.11 14.70
C PHE A 158 -0.33 3.64 14.73
N ASP A 159 -0.57 4.76 15.42
CA ASP A 159 -1.93 5.30 15.59
C ASP A 159 -2.54 5.70 14.25
N VAL A 160 -1.78 6.37 13.35
CA VAL A 160 -2.30 6.76 12.03
C VAL A 160 -2.66 5.56 11.15
N LEU A 161 -1.95 4.44 11.28
CA LEU A 161 -2.28 3.21 10.57
C LEU A 161 -3.56 2.59 11.13
N VAL A 162 -3.69 2.45 12.45
CA VAL A 162 -4.91 1.87 13.05
C VAL A 162 -6.13 2.74 12.76
N ASP A 163 -6.02 4.06 12.98
CA ASP A 163 -7.10 5.00 12.74
C ASP A 163 -7.48 5.02 11.25
N GLY A 164 -6.50 5.13 10.35
CA GLY A 164 -6.77 5.23 8.93
C GLY A 164 -7.33 3.95 8.32
N ILE A 165 -6.90 2.78 8.79
CA ILE A 165 -7.50 1.49 8.36
C ILE A 165 -8.94 1.37 8.85
N GLU A 166 -9.23 1.73 10.10
CA GLU A 166 -10.60 1.73 10.62
C GLU A 166 -11.49 2.66 9.78
N GLN A 167 -11.07 3.91 9.56
CA GLN A 167 -11.85 4.88 8.77
C GLN A 167 -12.05 4.43 7.33
N CYS A 168 -11.03 3.84 6.71
CA CYS A 168 -11.09 3.27 5.38
C CYS A 168 -12.17 2.18 5.27
N ILE A 169 -12.23 1.26 6.24
CA ILE A 169 -13.26 0.20 6.28
C ILE A 169 -14.64 0.79 6.57
N VAL A 170 -14.73 1.80 7.45
CA VAL A 170 -16.00 2.51 7.72
C VAL A 170 -16.54 3.19 6.46
N GLU A 171 -15.68 3.86 5.69
CA GLU A 171 -16.06 4.47 4.42
C GLU A 171 -16.55 3.40 3.43
N ALA A 172 -15.80 2.30 3.27
CA ALA A 172 -16.17 1.21 2.38
C ALA A 172 -17.50 0.54 2.79
N HIS A 173 -17.74 0.38 4.09
CA HIS A 173 -18.99 -0.15 4.64
C HIS A 173 -20.18 0.77 4.32
N ASN A 174 -20.02 2.08 4.53
CA ASN A 174 -21.06 3.06 4.25
C ASN A 174 -21.34 3.22 2.74
N ASN A 175 -20.39 2.80 1.90
CA ASN A 175 -20.49 2.81 0.44
C ASN A 175 -20.99 1.47 -0.15
N LEU A 176 -21.40 0.49 0.67
CA LEU A 176 -21.92 -0.79 0.18
C LEU A 176 -23.18 -0.60 -0.67
N ARG A 177 -23.13 -1.06 -1.92
CA ARG A 177 -24.21 -0.97 -2.90
C ARG A 177 -24.26 -2.19 -3.81
N PRO A 178 -25.42 -2.54 -4.38
CA PRO A 178 -25.52 -3.59 -5.38
C PRO A 178 -24.56 -3.36 -6.56
N GLY A 179 -23.86 -4.42 -6.95
CA GLY A 179 -22.91 -4.34 -8.05
C GLY A 179 -22.35 -5.68 -8.51
N LYS A 180 -21.56 -5.60 -9.57
CA LYS A 180 -20.92 -6.70 -10.25
C LYS A 180 -19.40 -6.60 -10.17
N ILE A 181 -18.77 -7.75 -10.31
CA ILE A 181 -17.33 -7.90 -10.23
C ILE A 181 -16.87 -8.58 -11.51
N TYR A 182 -15.83 -8.05 -12.15
CA TYR A 182 -15.24 -8.63 -13.35
C TYR A 182 -13.76 -8.91 -13.11
N VAL A 183 -13.23 -9.94 -13.77
CA VAL A 183 -11.81 -10.31 -13.71
C VAL A 183 -11.18 -10.25 -15.09
N ASN A 184 -9.89 -9.92 -15.12
CA ASN A 184 -9.08 -9.99 -16.33
C ASN A 184 -7.60 -10.21 -15.99
N LYS A 185 -6.85 -10.75 -16.93
CA LYS A 185 -5.43 -11.09 -16.76
C LYS A 185 -4.63 -10.74 -18.01
N GLY A 186 -3.37 -10.37 -17.82
CA GLY A 186 -2.46 -10.19 -18.93
C GLY A 186 -1.03 -9.95 -18.51
N ASP A 187 -0.11 -10.21 -19.42
CA ASP A 187 1.32 -10.05 -19.16
C ASP A 187 1.74 -8.58 -19.14
N LEU A 188 2.47 -8.23 -18.09
CA LEU A 188 3.18 -6.96 -17.91
C LEU A 188 4.69 -7.22 -17.98
N LEU A 189 5.29 -6.85 -19.09
CA LEU A 189 6.73 -6.92 -19.30
C LEU A 189 7.44 -5.67 -18.76
N ASP A 190 8.75 -5.80 -18.54
CA ASP A 190 9.63 -4.69 -18.11
C ASP A 190 9.19 -3.91 -16.85
N ALA A 191 8.38 -4.50 -15.96
CA ALA A 191 8.04 -3.93 -14.66
C ALA A 191 8.64 -4.69 -13.47
N GLY A 192 9.49 -5.68 -13.74
CA GLY A 192 10.18 -6.47 -12.73
C GLY A 192 11.24 -7.40 -13.32
N VAL A 193 12.36 -7.58 -12.61
CA VAL A 193 13.46 -8.51 -12.93
C VAL A 193 13.83 -9.34 -11.70
N ASN A 194 14.31 -10.57 -11.90
CA ASN A 194 14.73 -11.40 -10.78
C ASN A 194 16.06 -10.88 -10.19
N ARG A 195 16.10 -10.60 -8.88
CA ARG A 195 17.29 -10.09 -8.17
C ARG A 195 18.17 -11.18 -7.53
N SER A 196 17.69 -12.42 -7.55
CA SER A 196 18.41 -13.63 -7.09
C SER A 196 18.34 -14.75 -8.13
N PRO A 197 18.74 -14.50 -9.40
CA PRO A 197 18.51 -15.43 -10.51
C PRO A 197 19.22 -16.78 -10.35
N ASN A 198 20.39 -16.84 -9.71
CA ASN A 198 21.07 -18.10 -9.43
C ASN A 198 20.31 -18.98 -8.41
N ALA A 199 19.60 -18.38 -7.44
CA ALA A 199 18.74 -19.11 -6.52
C ALA A 199 17.54 -19.71 -7.27
N TYR A 200 16.90 -18.91 -8.13
CA TYR A 200 15.82 -19.41 -9.00
C TYR A 200 16.29 -20.58 -9.87
N LEU A 201 17.50 -20.51 -10.45
CA LEU A 201 18.08 -21.57 -11.28
C LEU A 201 18.32 -22.89 -10.53
N ASN A 202 18.37 -22.85 -9.19
CA ASN A 202 18.51 -24.06 -8.37
C ASN A 202 17.21 -24.87 -8.28
N ASN A 203 16.05 -24.29 -8.61
CA ASN A 203 14.81 -25.05 -8.75
C ASN A 203 14.93 -26.10 -9.88
N PRO A 204 14.23 -27.25 -9.79
CA PRO A 204 14.31 -28.32 -10.78
C PRO A 204 14.10 -27.85 -12.22
N ALA A 205 14.95 -28.31 -13.14
CA ALA A 205 14.91 -27.87 -14.54
C ALA A 205 13.55 -28.17 -15.22
N GLU A 206 12.95 -29.32 -14.91
CA GLU A 206 11.63 -29.73 -15.40
C GLU A 206 10.48 -28.86 -14.87
N GLU A 207 10.63 -28.26 -13.69
CA GLU A 207 9.66 -27.31 -13.17
C GLU A 207 9.84 -25.95 -13.83
N ARG A 208 11.09 -25.48 -13.95
CA ARG A 208 11.41 -24.19 -14.58
C ARG A 208 10.99 -24.14 -16.04
N SER A 209 11.08 -25.24 -16.79
CA SER A 209 10.69 -25.30 -18.20
C SER A 209 9.19 -25.12 -18.45
N LYS A 210 8.35 -25.20 -17.40
CA LYS A 210 6.92 -24.89 -17.48
C LYS A 210 6.62 -23.39 -17.59
N TYR A 211 7.62 -22.55 -17.29
CA TYR A 211 7.46 -21.10 -17.22
C TYR A 211 8.41 -20.42 -18.20
N GLN A 212 7.89 -19.45 -18.96
CA GLN A 212 8.71 -18.68 -19.89
C GLN A 212 9.70 -17.74 -19.19
N TYR A 213 9.34 -17.23 -18.01
CA TYR A 213 10.09 -16.21 -17.28
C TYR A 213 10.44 -16.66 -15.85
N ASN A 214 11.55 -16.13 -15.33
CA ASN A 214 12.00 -16.35 -13.94
C ASN A 214 11.40 -15.34 -12.94
N VAL A 215 10.42 -14.55 -13.37
CA VAL A 215 9.53 -13.74 -12.54
C VAL A 215 8.12 -13.87 -13.09
N ASP A 216 7.10 -13.66 -12.26
CA ASP A 216 5.71 -13.65 -12.74
C ASP A 216 5.40 -12.37 -13.50
N LYS A 217 4.99 -12.51 -14.76
CA LYS A 217 4.63 -11.40 -15.64
C LYS A 217 3.12 -11.13 -15.66
N GLU A 218 2.30 -12.08 -15.25
CA GLU A 218 0.84 -11.92 -15.23
C GLU A 218 0.42 -10.89 -14.17
N MET A 219 -0.28 -9.84 -14.60
CA MET A 219 -1.11 -9.00 -13.75
C MET A 219 -2.54 -9.55 -13.74
N THR A 220 -3.13 -9.72 -12.56
CA THR A 220 -4.55 -10.04 -12.40
C THR A 220 -5.30 -8.81 -11.90
N LEU A 221 -6.36 -8.43 -12.60
CA LEU A 221 -7.22 -7.30 -12.26
C LEU A 221 -8.61 -7.78 -11.86
N ILE A 222 -9.17 -7.17 -10.82
CA ILE A 222 -10.60 -7.19 -10.52
C ILE A 222 -11.16 -5.78 -10.71
N LYS A 223 -12.29 -5.68 -11.41
CA LYS A 223 -13.06 -4.46 -11.65
C LYS A 223 -14.38 -4.53 -10.89
N PHE A 224 -14.68 -3.48 -10.14
CA PHE A 224 -15.93 -3.33 -9.40
C PHE A 224 -16.84 -2.36 -10.15
N VAL A 225 -18.07 -2.78 -10.41
CA VAL A 225 -19.08 -2.00 -11.11
C VAL A 225 -20.33 -1.92 -10.24
N ASP A 226 -20.66 -0.72 -9.79
CA ASP A 226 -21.91 -0.41 -9.11
C ASP A 226 -23.02 -0.30 -10.16
N ASP A 227 -24.22 -0.79 -9.82
CA ASP A 227 -25.34 -0.86 -10.77
C ASP A 227 -25.85 0.52 -11.23
N GLU A 228 -25.73 1.55 -10.39
CA GLU A 228 -26.23 2.90 -10.66
C GLU A 228 -25.10 3.84 -11.12
N LEU A 229 -23.95 3.74 -10.47
CA LEU A 229 -22.81 4.63 -10.65
C LEU A 229 -21.89 4.17 -11.77
N GLY A 230 -21.91 2.89 -12.12
CA GLY A 230 -20.95 2.28 -13.04
C GLY A 230 -19.65 1.90 -12.34
N PRO A 231 -18.50 1.91 -13.05
CA PRO A 231 -17.23 1.45 -12.47
C PRO A 231 -16.73 2.28 -11.28
N VAL A 232 -16.61 1.64 -10.11
CA VAL A 232 -16.34 2.31 -8.82
C VAL A 232 -14.98 1.93 -8.22
N GLY A 233 -14.31 0.91 -8.74
CA GLY A 233 -12.95 0.62 -8.31
C GLY A 233 -12.25 -0.47 -9.11
N SER A 234 -10.94 -0.60 -8.87
CA SER A 234 -10.11 -1.68 -9.41
C SER A 234 -9.13 -2.20 -8.36
N PHE A 235 -8.80 -3.48 -8.48
CA PHE A 235 -7.83 -4.15 -7.61
C PHE A 235 -6.88 -4.97 -8.48
N ASN A 236 -5.59 -4.68 -8.40
CA ASN A 236 -4.57 -5.18 -9.31
C ASN A 236 -3.48 -5.94 -8.55
N TRP A 237 -3.26 -7.23 -8.84
CA TRP A 237 -2.14 -8.00 -8.29
C TRP A 237 -1.02 -8.13 -9.32
N PHE A 238 0.19 -7.74 -8.92
CA PHE A 238 1.40 -7.90 -9.74
C PHE A 238 2.65 -7.98 -8.85
N ALA A 239 3.58 -8.88 -9.15
CA ALA A 239 4.80 -9.08 -8.36
C ALA A 239 5.91 -8.11 -8.77
N THR A 240 6.19 -7.09 -7.94
CA THR A 240 7.37 -6.22 -8.07
C THR A 240 7.59 -5.45 -6.78
N HIS A 241 8.80 -5.43 -6.22
CA HIS A 241 9.10 -4.69 -4.99
C HIS A 241 8.80 -3.18 -5.13
N GLY A 242 8.38 -2.56 -4.03
CA GLY A 242 8.29 -1.09 -3.92
C GLY A 242 9.63 -0.48 -3.53
N THR A 243 10.64 -0.69 -4.38
CA THR A 243 12.04 -0.26 -4.19
C THR A 243 12.57 0.53 -5.41
N SER A 244 11.68 1.26 -6.11
CA SER A 244 12.12 2.20 -7.14
C SER A 244 12.73 3.47 -6.52
N MET A 245 12.20 3.92 -5.39
CA MET A 245 12.81 4.92 -4.51
C MET A 245 13.90 4.23 -3.69
N SER A 246 15.15 4.69 -3.81
CA SER A 246 16.30 4.00 -3.24
C SER A 246 16.46 4.24 -1.73
N ARG A 247 17.43 3.53 -1.12
CA ARG A 247 17.78 3.69 0.31
C ARG A 247 18.30 5.07 0.71
N THR A 248 18.59 5.96 -0.25
CA THR A 248 19.03 7.35 -0.02
C THR A 248 17.88 8.35 -0.11
N ASN A 249 16.71 7.93 -0.62
CA ASN A 249 15.50 8.73 -0.56
C ASN A 249 15.13 9.04 0.89
N SER A 250 14.63 10.24 1.13
CA SER A 250 14.11 10.67 2.43
C SER A 250 12.70 11.26 2.36
N LEU A 251 12.03 11.21 1.20
CA LEU A 251 10.65 11.69 1.06
C LEU A 251 9.68 10.52 1.16
N ILE A 252 8.61 10.68 1.95
CA ILE A 252 7.55 9.68 2.03
C ILE A 252 6.91 9.49 0.65
N SER A 253 6.76 8.23 0.22
CA SER A 253 6.28 7.86 -1.11
C SER A 253 5.61 6.49 -1.08
N GLY A 254 4.51 6.33 -1.82
CA GLY A 254 3.92 5.02 -2.10
C GLY A 254 4.71 4.18 -3.13
N ASP A 255 5.88 4.67 -3.57
CA ASP A 255 6.75 4.05 -4.57
C ASP A 255 5.98 3.75 -5.88
N ASN A 256 6.41 2.76 -6.66
CA ASN A 256 5.86 2.49 -7.99
C ASN A 256 4.39 2.01 -7.95
N LYS A 257 3.98 1.26 -6.91
CA LYS A 257 2.59 0.78 -6.75
C LYS A 257 1.65 1.87 -6.28
N GLY A 258 2.08 2.70 -5.34
CA GLY A 258 1.32 3.88 -4.93
C GLY A 258 1.17 4.88 -6.08
N ALA A 259 2.23 5.04 -6.90
CA ALA A 259 2.16 5.83 -8.13
C ALA A 259 1.14 5.27 -9.12
N ALA A 260 1.18 3.95 -9.38
CA ALA A 260 0.22 3.29 -10.26
C ALA A 260 -1.23 3.45 -9.77
N ALA A 261 -1.46 3.28 -8.46
CA ALA A 261 -2.76 3.49 -7.82
C ALA A 261 -3.25 4.92 -8.03
N ARG A 262 -2.37 5.90 -7.79
CA ARG A 262 -2.67 7.30 -8.00
C ARG A 262 -2.98 7.62 -9.46
N PHE A 263 -2.16 7.16 -10.40
CA PHE A 263 -2.39 7.41 -11.82
C PHE A 263 -3.73 6.81 -12.29
N MET A 264 -4.12 5.64 -11.76
CA MET A 264 -5.42 5.03 -12.03
C MET A 264 -6.59 5.84 -11.43
N GLU A 265 -6.44 6.33 -10.19
CA GLU A 265 -7.44 7.21 -9.54
C GLU A 265 -7.63 8.52 -10.32
N ASP A 266 -6.53 9.18 -10.70
CA ASP A 266 -6.55 10.42 -11.48
C ASP A 266 -7.15 10.19 -12.89
N TRP A 267 -6.81 9.07 -13.55
CA TRP A 267 -7.38 8.67 -14.84
C TRP A 267 -8.90 8.48 -14.78
N ALA A 268 -9.41 7.76 -13.77
CA ALA A 268 -10.83 7.51 -13.61
C ALA A 268 -11.60 8.81 -13.30
N GLU A 269 -11.00 9.69 -12.50
CA GLU A 269 -11.56 11.00 -12.18
C GLU A 269 -11.66 11.95 -13.39
N GLN A 270 -10.78 11.81 -14.39
CA GLN A 270 -10.76 12.63 -15.60
C GLN A 270 -11.67 12.11 -16.71
N ASN A 271 -11.70 10.78 -16.94
CA ASN A 271 -12.53 10.17 -17.99
C ASN A 271 -14.01 10.04 -17.57
N GLY A 272 -14.32 10.39 -16.32
CA GLY A 272 -15.61 10.15 -15.69
C GLY A 272 -15.77 8.68 -15.36
N ILE A 273 -16.60 8.38 -14.35
CA ILE A 273 -17.10 7.01 -14.18
C ILE A 273 -17.97 6.73 -15.41
N PRO A 274 -17.65 5.75 -16.28
CA PRO A 274 -18.43 5.50 -17.49
C PRO A 274 -19.87 5.18 -17.11
N LYS A 275 -20.79 6.13 -17.37
CA LYS A 275 -22.23 5.87 -17.28
C LYS A 275 -22.60 4.97 -18.45
N GLN A 276 -23.19 3.81 -18.18
CA GLN A 276 -23.79 2.99 -19.24
C GLN A 276 -24.82 3.83 -20.00
N GLY A 277 -24.70 3.92 -21.33
CA GLY A 277 -25.74 4.53 -22.16
C GLY A 277 -25.31 5.22 -23.46
N ALA A 278 -24.07 5.14 -23.94
CA ALA A 278 -23.71 5.69 -25.25
C ALA A 278 -23.05 4.62 -26.15
N HIS A 279 -23.68 4.38 -27.30
CA HIS A 279 -23.18 3.53 -28.38
C HIS A 279 -21.74 3.94 -28.77
N VAL A 280 -20.83 2.96 -28.77
CA VAL A 280 -19.44 3.12 -29.21
C VAL A 280 -19.39 3.15 -30.74
N SER A 281 -18.98 4.27 -31.32
CA SER A 281 -18.55 4.36 -32.72
C SER A 281 -17.07 3.96 -32.86
N ASN A 282 -16.76 3.37 -34.00
CA ASN A 282 -15.67 2.42 -34.21
C ASN A 282 -14.30 3.06 -34.57
N ASP A 283 -13.82 4.05 -33.80
CA ASP A 283 -12.48 4.64 -34.01
C ASP A 283 -11.58 4.43 -32.77
N GLY A 284 -11.13 3.19 -32.58
CA GLY A 284 -10.40 2.75 -31.38
C GLY A 284 -8.88 2.56 -31.55
N LEU A 285 -8.28 2.80 -32.72
CA LEU A 285 -6.90 2.38 -32.98
C LEU A 285 -5.84 3.49 -32.98
N GLU A 286 -6.24 4.78 -33.05
CA GLU A 286 -5.26 5.89 -33.06
C GLU A 286 -4.97 6.50 -31.67
N SER A 287 -5.66 6.08 -30.60
CA SER A 287 -5.48 6.70 -29.26
C SER A 287 -4.28 6.17 -28.47
N LEU A 288 -3.75 4.99 -28.81
CA LEU A 288 -2.66 4.34 -28.07
C LEU A 288 -1.34 5.12 -28.13
N HIS A 289 -1.09 5.92 -29.18
CA HIS A 289 0.10 6.76 -29.28
C HIS A 289 -0.01 8.11 -28.53
N LYS A 290 -1.19 8.47 -28.02
CA LYS A 290 -1.40 9.70 -27.22
C LYS A 290 -1.46 9.48 -25.71
N ILE A 291 -1.35 8.24 -25.22
CA ILE A 291 -1.41 7.90 -23.78
C ILE A 291 -0.05 8.11 -23.06
N SER A 292 0.98 8.63 -23.76
CA SER A 292 2.25 9.02 -23.13
C SER A 292 2.21 10.40 -22.44
N GLU A 293 1.11 11.14 -22.56
CA GLU A 293 0.92 12.45 -21.96
C GLU A 293 -0.28 12.44 -21.02
N LEU A 294 -0.10 12.96 -19.80
CA LEU A 294 -1.18 13.14 -18.81
C LEU A 294 -2.25 14.08 -19.41
N PRO A 295 -3.52 13.66 -19.59
CA PRO A 295 -4.52 14.50 -20.25
C PRO A 295 -5.53 15.14 -19.28
N ARG A 296 -5.43 16.47 -19.16
CA ARG A 296 -6.43 17.50 -18.83
C ARG A 296 -7.36 17.28 -17.63
N ARG A 297 -7.20 18.15 -16.63
CA ARG A 297 -8.27 18.55 -15.70
C ARG A 297 -8.42 20.07 -15.70
N VAL A 298 -9.50 20.54 -16.35
CA VAL A 298 -10.24 21.81 -16.21
C VAL A 298 -10.85 22.15 -17.58
N SER A 299 -12.18 22.25 -17.62
CA SER A 299 -12.91 22.81 -18.75
C SER A 299 -12.54 24.29 -18.92
N SER A 300 -11.92 24.63 -20.03
CA SER A 300 -11.82 26.01 -20.50
C SER A 300 -12.65 26.17 -21.78
N ILE A 301 -13.92 26.55 -21.66
CA ILE A 301 -14.52 27.42 -22.67
C ILE A 301 -14.07 28.83 -22.31
N ILE A 302 -12.85 29.18 -22.72
CA ILE A 302 -12.34 30.54 -22.82
C ILE A 302 -11.50 30.56 -24.09
N PRO A 303 -11.68 31.53 -25.01
CA PRO A 303 -10.91 31.57 -26.25
C PRO A 303 -9.42 31.68 -25.93
N GLU A 304 -8.55 30.98 -26.67
CA GLU A 304 -7.12 31.31 -26.65
C GLU A 304 -6.92 32.79 -27.01
N PRO A 305 -6.09 33.52 -26.26
CA PRO A 305 -5.48 34.73 -26.76
C PRO A 305 -3.96 34.58 -26.69
N ASN A 306 -3.33 34.43 -27.85
CA ASN A 306 -1.88 34.54 -28.04
C ASN A 306 -1.34 35.98 -27.85
N GLU A 307 -2.01 36.85 -27.08
CA GLU A 307 -1.64 38.27 -26.92
C GLU A 307 -1.91 38.83 -25.49
N ILE A 308 -1.54 38.09 -24.43
CA ILE A 308 -1.57 38.58 -23.02
C ILE A 308 -0.28 38.13 -22.31
N THR A 309 0.89 38.57 -22.77
CA THR A 309 2.19 38.02 -22.33
C THR A 309 2.81 38.81 -21.17
N ASP A 310 2.87 40.13 -21.24
CA ASP A 310 3.40 40.98 -20.16
C ASP A 310 2.42 41.09 -18.97
N ASP A 311 1.12 41.01 -19.25
CA ASP A 311 0.07 41.17 -18.24
C ASP A 311 0.09 40.08 -17.17
N LEU A 312 0.41 38.81 -17.50
CA LEU A 312 0.50 37.74 -16.48
C LEU A 312 1.67 37.95 -15.52
N VAL A 313 2.79 38.47 -16.02
CA VAL A 313 3.97 38.76 -15.20
C VAL A 313 3.71 40.00 -14.34
N GLN A 314 3.06 41.02 -14.91
CA GLN A 314 2.63 42.21 -14.19
C GLN A 314 1.57 41.88 -13.14
N LEU A 315 0.64 40.98 -13.45
CA LEU A 315 -0.35 40.50 -12.50
C LEU A 315 0.32 39.72 -11.37
N ALA A 316 1.24 38.81 -11.69
CA ALA A 316 2.00 38.05 -10.70
C ALA A 316 2.82 38.97 -9.79
N SER A 317 3.47 40.00 -10.33
CA SER A 317 4.29 40.93 -9.54
C SER A 317 3.47 41.81 -8.58
N SER A 318 2.14 41.86 -8.73
CA SER A 318 1.26 42.53 -7.76
C SER A 318 1.00 41.72 -6.48
N TYR A 319 1.40 40.44 -6.43
CA TYR A 319 1.18 39.54 -5.30
C TYR A 319 2.50 39.13 -4.64
N GLU A 320 2.85 39.85 -3.57
CA GLU A 320 4.00 39.55 -2.71
C GLU A 320 3.73 38.41 -1.72
N ALA A 321 4.80 37.90 -1.10
CA ALA A 321 4.71 36.91 -0.03
C ALA A 321 3.84 37.41 1.14
N SER A 322 2.98 36.54 1.69
CA SER A 322 1.97 36.97 2.67
C SER A 322 2.52 37.28 4.07
N GLY A 323 3.77 36.88 4.33
CA GLY A 323 4.30 36.61 5.66
C GLY A 323 3.60 35.44 6.36
N GLY A 324 4.21 34.97 7.44
CA GLY A 324 3.73 33.92 8.32
C GLY A 324 2.55 34.39 9.17
N ARG A 325 1.48 33.60 9.16
CA ARG A 325 0.22 33.89 9.86
C ARG A 325 -0.21 32.68 10.67
N ARG A 326 -0.75 32.92 11.86
CA ARG A 326 -1.34 31.88 12.70
C ARG A 326 -2.72 31.49 12.15
N LEU A 327 -3.01 30.20 12.15
CA LEU A 327 -4.34 29.67 11.83
C LEU A 327 -5.14 29.41 13.12
N SER A 328 -6.45 29.66 13.06
CA SER A 328 -7.38 29.11 14.04
C SER A 328 -7.61 27.62 13.73
N GLY A 329 -7.85 26.78 14.74
CA GLY A 329 -7.93 25.32 14.55
C GLY A 329 -8.98 24.85 13.52
N SER A 330 -10.00 25.66 13.24
CA SER A 330 -11.02 25.39 12.21
C SER A 330 -10.65 25.85 10.79
N SER A 331 -9.50 26.50 10.61
CA SER A 331 -9.06 27.11 9.34
C SER A 331 -8.01 26.30 8.58
N ILE A 332 -7.77 25.05 8.97
CA ILE A 332 -6.83 24.15 8.30
C ILE A 332 -7.49 23.65 7.01
N THR A 333 -6.84 23.91 5.87
CA THR A 333 -7.33 23.51 4.56
C THR A 333 -7.34 21.98 4.44
N ARG A 334 -8.51 21.40 4.13
CA ARG A 334 -8.61 19.98 3.74
C ARG A 334 -7.99 19.80 2.35
N ARG A 335 -7.44 18.61 2.07
CA ARG A 335 -6.88 18.28 0.74
C ARG A 335 -7.88 18.53 -0.38
N ILE A 336 -7.36 18.87 -1.56
CA ILE A 336 -8.17 19.17 -2.75
C ILE A 336 -9.14 18.01 -3.01
N ARG A 337 -8.63 16.78 -2.96
CA ARG A 337 -9.41 15.54 -3.17
C ARG A 337 -10.27 15.13 -1.96
N SER A 338 -10.00 15.62 -0.75
CA SER A 338 -10.83 15.35 0.45
C SER A 338 -12.09 16.23 0.50
N THR A 339 -12.08 17.40 -0.13
CA THR A 339 -13.23 18.32 -0.13
C THR A 339 -14.47 17.84 -0.91
N GLN A 340 -14.38 16.77 -1.70
CA GLN A 340 -15.50 16.20 -2.47
C GLN A 340 -16.31 15.15 -1.67
N GLN A 341 -16.65 15.42 -0.41
CA GLN A 341 -17.27 14.47 0.55
C GLN A 341 -18.60 13.82 0.09
N ASN A 342 -19.24 14.28 -1.00
CA ASN A 342 -20.55 13.81 -1.44
C ASN A 342 -20.56 13.17 -2.85
N LYS A 343 -19.40 12.90 -3.46
CA LYS A 343 -19.32 12.14 -4.72
C LYS A 343 -18.67 10.78 -4.47
N PRO A 344 -19.23 9.68 -5.01
CA PRO A 344 -18.57 8.38 -4.99
C PRO A 344 -17.20 8.51 -5.66
N LYS A 345 -16.14 8.10 -4.96
CA LYS A 345 -14.76 8.15 -5.46
C LYS A 345 -14.39 6.80 -6.05
N PHE A 346 -13.73 6.84 -7.20
CA PHE A 346 -13.09 5.66 -7.73
C PHE A 346 -11.89 5.29 -6.85
N VAL A 347 -11.79 4.02 -6.42
CA VAL A 347 -10.67 3.52 -5.60
C VAL A 347 -9.90 2.46 -6.36
N SER A 348 -8.59 2.64 -6.50
CA SER A 348 -7.71 1.68 -7.17
C SER A 348 -6.58 1.21 -6.28
N ALA A 349 -6.42 -0.10 -6.12
CA ALA A 349 -5.30 -0.69 -5.38
C ALA A 349 -4.36 -1.49 -6.29
N PHE A 350 -3.06 -1.40 -6.03
CA PHE A 350 -2.03 -2.24 -6.64
C PHE A 350 -1.37 -3.06 -5.53
N CYS A 351 -1.85 -4.27 -5.33
CA CYS A 351 -1.41 -5.18 -4.29
C CYS A 351 -0.15 -5.93 -4.71
N GLN A 352 0.60 -6.38 -3.70
CA GLN A 352 1.68 -7.33 -3.90
C GLN A 352 1.18 -8.74 -4.17
N SER A 353 2.02 -9.50 -4.85
CA SER A 353 1.90 -10.95 -4.99
C SER A 353 3.14 -11.61 -4.38
N ASN A 354 3.74 -12.57 -5.06
CA ASN A 354 5.00 -13.23 -4.70
C ASN A 354 6.21 -12.45 -5.24
N CYS A 355 6.47 -11.27 -4.65
CA CYS A 355 7.54 -10.37 -5.09
C CYS A 355 8.92 -10.66 -4.50
N GLY A 356 9.10 -11.67 -3.64
CA GLY A 356 10.30 -11.85 -2.79
C GLY A 356 11.65 -11.75 -3.51
N ASP A 357 11.74 -12.15 -4.76
CA ASP A 357 12.93 -12.08 -5.60
C ASP A 357 12.77 -11.16 -6.82
N VAL A 358 11.79 -10.24 -6.84
CA VAL A 358 11.44 -9.41 -8.00
C VAL A 358 11.69 -7.92 -7.74
N SER A 359 12.72 -7.39 -8.38
CA SER A 359 13.10 -5.98 -8.30
C SER A 359 12.46 -5.14 -9.41
N PRO A 360 12.04 -3.88 -9.15
CA PRO A 360 11.60 -2.94 -10.18
C PRO A 360 12.77 -2.31 -10.97
N ASN A 361 14.02 -2.58 -10.56
CA ASN A 361 15.24 -2.02 -11.15
C ASN A 361 15.67 -2.78 -12.40
N VAL A 362 14.85 -2.65 -13.46
CA VAL A 362 14.88 -3.52 -14.65
C VAL A 362 16.08 -3.37 -15.58
N LEU A 363 16.95 -2.36 -15.41
CA LEU A 363 18.15 -2.24 -16.24
C LEU A 363 19.26 -3.22 -15.84
N GLY A 364 19.09 -3.92 -14.70
CA GLY A 364 20.08 -4.84 -14.16
C GLY A 364 20.95 -4.21 -13.08
N THR A 365 21.98 -4.95 -12.67
CA THR A 365 22.79 -4.65 -11.47
C THR A 365 24.23 -4.35 -11.84
N PHE A 366 24.73 -3.20 -11.39
CA PHE A 366 26.04 -2.69 -11.78
C PHE A 366 26.84 -2.17 -10.58
N CYS A 367 28.15 -2.25 -10.72
CA CYS A 367 29.10 -1.65 -9.82
C CYS A 367 29.14 -0.13 -10.02
N ILE A 368 28.91 0.64 -8.96
CA ILE A 368 28.84 2.11 -9.04
C ILE A 368 30.21 2.77 -9.32
N ASP A 369 31.31 2.08 -9.00
CA ASP A 369 32.68 2.55 -9.18
C ASP A 369 33.22 2.33 -10.60
N THR A 370 32.89 1.19 -11.21
CA THR A 370 33.44 0.76 -12.51
C THR A 370 32.41 0.76 -13.63
N GLY A 371 31.12 0.75 -13.32
CA GLY A 371 30.03 0.61 -14.29
C GLY A 371 29.87 -0.81 -14.86
N LEU A 372 30.70 -1.78 -14.43
CA LEU A 372 30.61 -3.18 -14.86
C LEU A 372 29.42 -3.90 -14.19
N PRO A 373 28.89 -4.98 -14.79
CA PRO A 373 27.90 -5.83 -14.14
C PRO A 373 28.43 -6.40 -12.83
N CYS A 374 27.57 -6.50 -11.82
CA CYS A 374 27.92 -7.15 -10.55
C CYS A 374 28.22 -8.64 -10.73
N ASP A 375 28.94 -9.23 -9.77
CA ASP A 375 29.06 -10.68 -9.65
C ASP A 375 27.68 -11.35 -9.54
N PHE A 376 27.44 -12.34 -10.39
CA PHE A 376 26.15 -13.01 -10.53
C PHE A 376 25.76 -13.80 -9.28
N ASN A 377 26.73 -14.41 -8.59
CA ASN A 377 26.44 -15.36 -7.52
C ASN A 377 26.27 -14.69 -6.15
N HIS A 378 27.03 -13.64 -5.89
CA HIS A 378 27.12 -12.99 -4.58
C HIS A 378 26.66 -11.53 -4.60
N SER A 379 26.36 -10.97 -5.78
CA SER A 379 26.01 -9.55 -5.95
C SER A 379 27.05 -8.61 -5.36
N THR A 380 28.30 -8.83 -5.74
CA THR A 380 29.43 -8.05 -5.28
C THR A 380 30.19 -7.37 -6.42
N CYS A 381 30.96 -6.37 -6.06
CA CYS A 381 31.90 -5.64 -6.88
C CYS A 381 33.23 -5.62 -6.14
N ASN A 382 34.27 -6.22 -6.72
CA ASN A 382 35.56 -6.39 -6.04
C ASN A 382 35.42 -7.09 -4.66
N GLY A 383 34.49 -8.05 -4.55
CA GLY A 383 34.21 -8.80 -3.31
C GLY A 383 33.38 -8.05 -2.26
N LYS A 384 32.86 -6.86 -2.59
CA LYS A 384 32.05 -6.02 -1.71
C LYS A 384 30.63 -5.84 -2.24
N ASN A 385 29.62 -5.98 -1.40
CA ASN A 385 28.21 -5.79 -1.78
C ASN A 385 27.83 -4.31 -1.87
N GLU A 386 28.48 -3.42 -1.11
CA GLU A 386 28.06 -2.01 -0.95
C GLU A 386 28.15 -1.18 -2.23
N LEU A 387 28.83 -1.70 -3.26
CA LEU A 387 28.98 -1.05 -4.55
C LEU A 387 28.06 -1.62 -5.63
N CYS A 388 27.36 -2.74 -5.38
CA CYS A 388 26.50 -3.39 -6.34
C CYS A 388 25.05 -2.90 -6.23
N TYR A 389 24.56 -2.16 -7.23
CA TYR A 389 23.21 -1.59 -7.23
C TYR A 389 22.41 -1.96 -8.47
N GLY A 390 21.13 -2.27 -8.27
CA GLY A 390 20.12 -2.31 -9.31
C GLY A 390 19.84 -0.92 -9.84
N ARG A 391 19.63 -0.80 -11.16
CA ARG A 391 19.27 0.46 -11.81
C ARG A 391 17.84 0.43 -12.36
N GLY A 392 17.05 1.40 -11.92
CA GLY A 392 15.72 1.66 -12.48
C GLY A 392 15.79 2.24 -13.89
N PRO A 393 14.67 2.23 -14.64
CA PRO A 393 14.63 2.70 -16.03
C PRO A 393 14.86 4.20 -16.19
N GLY A 394 14.72 4.99 -15.12
CA GLY A 394 15.01 6.43 -15.11
C GLY A 394 16.38 6.78 -14.53
N TYR A 395 17.26 5.79 -14.26
CA TYR A 395 18.55 6.01 -13.62
C TYR A 395 19.36 7.14 -14.29
N PRO A 396 19.97 8.07 -13.50
CA PRO A 396 20.08 8.03 -12.03
C PRO A 396 18.89 8.64 -11.27
N ASP A 397 17.81 9.04 -11.94
CA ASP A 397 16.63 9.61 -11.28
C ASP A 397 15.68 8.50 -10.78
N GLU A 398 15.61 8.36 -9.45
CA GLU A 398 14.73 7.41 -8.77
C GLU A 398 13.25 7.81 -8.85
N PHE A 399 12.93 9.10 -8.89
CA PHE A 399 11.56 9.56 -9.06
C PHE A 399 11.08 9.21 -10.46
N GLU A 400 11.90 9.44 -11.48
CA GLU A 400 11.56 9.04 -12.85
C GLU A 400 11.49 7.53 -13.01
N SER A 401 12.39 6.77 -12.37
CA SER A 401 12.29 5.31 -12.33
C SER A 401 10.96 4.84 -11.72
N THR A 402 10.58 5.45 -10.60
CA THR A 402 9.30 5.18 -9.92
C THR A 402 8.11 5.53 -10.82
N ARG A 403 8.16 6.68 -11.52
CA ARG A 403 7.12 7.10 -12.48
C ARG A 403 6.97 6.09 -13.60
N ILE A 404 8.07 5.66 -14.23
CA ILE A 404 8.05 4.74 -15.37
C ILE A 404 7.49 3.37 -14.94
N ILE A 405 7.96 2.80 -13.84
CA ILE A 405 7.48 1.49 -13.36
C ILE A 405 6.01 1.57 -12.90
N GLY A 406 5.63 2.65 -12.21
CA GLY A 406 4.23 2.91 -11.85
C GLY A 406 3.33 3.07 -13.08
N ASN A 407 3.78 3.81 -14.08
CA ASN A 407 3.05 4.01 -15.34
C ASN A 407 2.89 2.71 -16.13
N ARG A 408 3.91 1.85 -16.18
CA ARG A 408 3.81 0.51 -16.81
C ARG A 408 2.72 -0.34 -16.16
N GLN A 409 2.66 -0.34 -14.82
CA GLN A 409 1.61 -1.03 -14.07
C GLN A 409 0.22 -0.42 -14.33
N PHE A 410 0.12 0.91 -14.26
CA PHE A 410 -1.11 1.65 -14.53
C PHE A 410 -1.67 1.39 -15.94
N LEU A 411 -0.85 1.51 -16.99
CA LEU A 411 -1.30 1.32 -18.36
C LEU A 411 -1.82 -0.11 -18.60
N LYS A 412 -1.16 -1.13 -18.03
CA LYS A 412 -1.66 -2.50 -18.09
C LYS A 412 -2.97 -2.65 -17.32
N ALA A 413 -3.11 -2.02 -16.15
CA ALA A 413 -4.36 -2.05 -15.40
C ALA A 413 -5.51 -1.40 -16.20
N VAL A 414 -5.29 -0.27 -16.87
CA VAL A 414 -6.30 0.39 -17.73
C VAL A 414 -6.71 -0.53 -18.88
N ASP A 415 -5.76 -1.14 -19.57
CA ASP A 415 -5.99 -2.12 -20.64
C ASP A 415 -6.88 -3.28 -20.16
N LEU A 416 -6.50 -3.91 -19.03
CA LEU A 416 -7.26 -4.99 -18.42
C LEU A 416 -8.64 -4.55 -17.94
N PHE A 417 -8.76 -3.34 -17.38
CA PHE A 417 -10.01 -2.80 -16.85
C PHE A 417 -11.04 -2.52 -17.95
N ASN A 418 -10.57 -2.01 -19.09
CA ASN A 418 -11.41 -1.71 -20.24
C ASN A 418 -11.83 -2.96 -21.01
N SER A 419 -10.98 -3.99 -21.03
CA SER A 419 -11.26 -5.27 -21.72
C SER A 419 -11.87 -6.37 -20.84
N ALA A 420 -12.02 -6.13 -19.53
CA ALA A 420 -12.61 -7.08 -18.59
C ALA A 420 -14.06 -7.42 -18.98
N SER A 421 -14.31 -8.71 -19.25
CA SER A 421 -15.61 -9.23 -19.69
C SER A 421 -16.06 -10.46 -18.90
N GLU A 422 -15.15 -11.14 -18.21
CA GLU A 422 -15.50 -12.28 -17.37
C GLU A 422 -16.11 -11.80 -16.05
N GLU A 423 -17.39 -12.09 -15.84
CA GLU A 423 -18.10 -11.76 -14.60
C GLU A 423 -17.81 -12.80 -13.51
N ILE A 424 -17.38 -12.34 -12.34
CA ILE A 424 -17.20 -13.17 -11.15
C ILE A 424 -18.59 -13.54 -10.60
N GLN A 425 -18.83 -14.84 -10.41
CA GLN A 425 -20.10 -15.38 -9.95
C GLN A 425 -19.89 -16.45 -8.88
N GLY A 426 -20.87 -16.62 -8.00
CA GLY A 426 -20.86 -17.61 -6.92
C GLY A 426 -20.83 -16.98 -5.55
N ARG A 427 -20.50 -17.78 -4.54
CA ARG A 427 -20.55 -17.36 -3.13
C ARG A 427 -19.26 -16.69 -2.66
N VAL A 428 -19.40 -15.89 -1.61
CA VAL A 428 -18.29 -15.39 -0.79
C VAL A 428 -18.00 -16.42 0.31
N ASP A 429 -16.74 -16.81 0.46
CA ASP A 429 -16.32 -17.70 1.54
C ASP A 429 -14.90 -17.37 2.02
N TYR A 430 -14.52 -17.85 3.20
CA TYR A 430 -13.20 -17.60 3.77
C TYR A 430 -12.82 -18.66 4.81
N ARG A 431 -11.53 -18.94 4.95
CA ARG A 431 -10.97 -19.68 6.09
C ARG A 431 -9.73 -18.97 6.60
N HIS A 432 -9.54 -18.99 7.90
CA HIS A 432 -8.39 -18.42 8.58
C HIS A 432 -7.94 -19.37 9.68
N THR A 433 -6.64 -19.37 9.98
CA THR A 433 -6.11 -20.02 11.18
C THR A 433 -4.82 -19.34 11.61
N TYR A 434 -4.58 -19.32 12.93
CA TYR A 434 -3.26 -19.06 13.50
C TYR A 434 -2.49 -20.37 13.65
N LEU A 435 -1.20 -20.35 13.36
CA LEU A 435 -0.31 -21.50 13.41
C LEU A 435 1.00 -21.14 14.10
N ASP A 436 1.49 -22.02 14.95
CA ASP A 436 2.85 -21.91 15.49
C ASP A 436 3.86 -22.50 14.49
N PHE A 437 4.65 -21.64 13.87
CA PHE A 437 5.69 -22.00 12.90
C PHE A 437 7.02 -22.36 13.56
N SER A 438 7.15 -22.30 14.89
CA SER A 438 8.41 -22.63 15.56
C SER A 438 8.78 -24.11 15.43
N GLN A 439 7.80 -25.02 15.40
CA GLN A 439 8.04 -26.47 15.31
C GLN A 439 6.90 -27.22 14.59
N LEU A 440 6.33 -26.62 13.55
CA LEU A 440 5.23 -27.21 12.79
C LEU A 440 5.68 -28.48 12.07
N GLU A 441 4.95 -29.58 12.26
CA GLU A 441 5.18 -30.83 11.55
C GLU A 441 4.69 -30.76 10.09
N VAL A 442 5.56 -31.13 9.16
CA VAL A 442 5.33 -31.03 7.72
C VAL A 442 5.62 -32.38 7.06
N ASN A 443 4.65 -32.88 6.29
CA ASN A 443 4.82 -34.07 5.48
C ASN A 443 5.45 -33.72 4.14
N VAL A 444 6.69 -34.13 3.91
CA VAL A 444 7.39 -33.93 2.63
C VAL A 444 7.45 -35.24 1.83
N PRO A 445 7.23 -35.20 0.50
CA PRO A 445 7.41 -36.37 -0.35
C PRO A 445 8.86 -36.85 -0.34
N THR A 446 9.06 -38.16 -0.36
CA THR A 446 10.38 -38.79 -0.50
C THR A 446 10.63 -39.23 -1.94
N SER A 447 11.91 -39.34 -2.33
CA SER A 447 12.31 -39.81 -3.67
C SER A 447 11.83 -41.24 -4.00
N THR A 448 11.46 -42.03 -3.00
CA THR A 448 10.93 -43.40 -3.13
C THR A 448 9.40 -43.46 -3.15
N GLY A 449 8.70 -42.32 -3.15
CA GLY A 449 7.24 -42.23 -3.24
C GLY A 449 6.49 -42.32 -1.90
N GLY A 450 7.18 -42.41 -0.76
CA GLY A 450 6.60 -42.27 0.58
C GLY A 450 6.57 -40.81 1.07
N GLN A 451 6.09 -40.58 2.30
CA GLN A 451 6.20 -39.28 2.99
C GLN A 451 7.15 -39.39 4.19
N HIS A 452 7.91 -38.32 4.43
CA HIS A 452 8.75 -38.15 5.60
C HIS A 452 8.27 -36.92 6.40
N VAL A 453 8.15 -37.06 7.72
CA VAL A 453 7.76 -35.94 8.59
C VAL A 453 9.02 -35.14 8.93
N VAL A 454 9.04 -33.87 8.55
CA VAL A 454 10.04 -32.89 8.96
C VAL A 454 9.38 -31.83 9.84
N LYS A 455 10.17 -30.93 10.44
CA LYS A 455 9.67 -29.80 11.22
C LYS A 455 10.19 -28.49 10.66
N THR A 456 9.40 -27.43 10.80
CA THR A 456 9.93 -26.07 10.75
C THR A 456 10.79 -25.79 11.99
N CYS A 457 11.56 -24.70 11.94
CA CYS A 457 12.48 -24.31 13.00
C CYS A 457 12.02 -23.05 13.71
N PRO A 458 12.43 -22.82 14.98
CA PRO A 458 12.38 -21.49 15.57
C PRO A 458 13.04 -20.47 14.67
N ALA A 459 12.50 -19.25 14.60
CA ALA A 459 12.94 -18.23 13.66
C ALA A 459 14.44 -17.93 13.77
N ALA A 460 15.14 -17.86 12.63
CA ALA A 460 16.53 -17.42 12.59
C ALA A 460 16.88 -16.73 11.27
N MET A 461 17.75 -15.73 11.33
CA MET A 461 18.26 -14.99 10.19
C MET A 461 19.69 -15.42 9.84
N GLY A 462 19.93 -15.62 8.55
CA GLY A 462 21.21 -16.03 8.00
C GLY A 462 22.25 -14.90 7.94
N PHE A 463 23.52 -15.20 7.70
CA PHE A 463 24.55 -14.17 7.48
C PHE A 463 24.24 -13.28 6.27
N ALA A 464 23.74 -13.87 5.18
CA ALA A 464 23.38 -13.13 3.98
C ALA A 464 22.19 -12.17 4.15
N PHE A 465 21.46 -12.22 5.28
CA PHE A 465 20.49 -11.17 5.64
C PHE A 465 21.19 -9.81 5.76
N ALA A 466 22.36 -9.75 6.40
CA ALA A 466 23.10 -8.51 6.58
C ALA A 466 23.78 -8.02 5.29
N ALA A 467 23.81 -8.84 4.24
CA ALA A 467 24.33 -8.46 2.93
C ALA A 467 23.35 -7.57 2.14
N GLY A 468 22.08 -7.47 2.55
CA GLY A 468 21.03 -6.78 1.80
C GLY A 468 20.85 -7.35 0.39
N THR A 469 20.27 -6.55 -0.51
CA THR A 469 20.05 -6.94 -1.91
C THR A 469 20.65 -5.91 -2.86
N THR A 470 20.52 -6.13 -4.16
CA THR A 470 20.93 -5.13 -5.16
C THR A 470 20.03 -3.90 -5.16
N ASP A 471 18.82 -3.97 -4.58
CA ASP A 471 17.92 -2.81 -4.44
C ASP A 471 18.31 -1.90 -3.26
N GLY A 472 19.05 -2.46 -2.31
CA GLY A 472 19.52 -1.80 -1.10
C GLY A 472 20.58 -2.68 -0.48
N PRO A 473 21.86 -2.53 -0.88
CA PRO A 473 22.93 -3.38 -0.39
C PRO A 473 23.10 -3.17 1.10
N GLY A 474 23.55 -4.20 1.80
CA GLY A 474 23.86 -4.15 3.22
C GLY A 474 25.12 -3.35 3.51
N ALA A 475 25.78 -3.68 4.62
CA ALA A 475 27.04 -3.08 5.01
C ALA A 475 28.03 -4.16 5.46
N PHE A 476 29.30 -3.80 5.58
CA PHE A 476 30.39 -4.66 6.04
C PHE A 476 30.72 -5.80 5.04
N ASP A 477 31.53 -6.76 5.48
CA ASP A 477 32.02 -7.88 4.69
C ASP A 477 30.97 -8.99 4.44
N PHE A 478 29.68 -8.71 4.64
CA PHE A 478 28.61 -9.67 4.37
C PHE A 478 28.37 -9.81 2.86
N GLN A 479 28.18 -11.05 2.41
CA GLN A 479 27.91 -11.38 1.02
C GLN A 479 26.67 -12.26 0.91
N GLN A 480 25.92 -12.12 -0.20
CA GLN A 480 24.85 -13.05 -0.50
C GLN A 480 25.43 -14.41 -0.91
N GLY A 481 24.75 -15.51 -0.56
CA GLY A 481 25.21 -16.85 -0.85
C GLY A 481 26.10 -17.47 0.24
N ASP A 482 26.22 -16.82 1.40
CA ASP A 482 27.09 -17.31 2.48
C ASP A 482 26.47 -18.49 3.24
N VAL A 483 27.03 -19.68 2.99
CA VAL A 483 26.70 -20.94 3.69
C VAL A 483 27.70 -21.32 4.78
N LYS A 484 28.73 -20.50 5.04
CA LYS A 484 29.78 -20.77 6.04
C LYS A 484 29.69 -19.84 7.24
N GLY A 485 29.52 -18.54 7.04
CA GLY A 485 29.55 -17.52 8.08
C GLY A 485 30.96 -17.23 8.61
N ASN A 486 31.42 -15.98 8.47
CA ASN A 486 32.74 -15.52 8.93
C ASN A 486 32.94 -15.71 10.47
N PRO A 487 34.10 -16.24 10.92
CA PRO A 487 34.46 -16.35 12.34
C PRO A 487 34.24 -15.09 13.20
N PHE A 488 34.51 -13.89 12.68
CA PHE A 488 34.35 -12.65 13.43
C PHE A 488 32.90 -12.40 13.83
N TRP A 489 31.97 -12.49 12.88
CA TRP A 489 30.55 -12.28 13.16
C TRP A 489 29.91 -13.42 13.96
N ARG A 490 30.47 -14.64 13.92
CA ARG A 490 30.09 -15.72 14.85
C ARG A 490 30.40 -15.35 16.30
N LEU A 491 31.53 -14.69 16.56
CA LEU A 491 31.88 -14.19 17.89
C LEU A 491 30.89 -13.10 18.34
N VAL A 492 30.61 -12.11 17.49
CA VAL A 492 29.65 -11.03 17.79
C VAL A 492 28.25 -11.58 18.08
N ARG A 493 27.77 -12.50 17.24
CA ARG A 493 26.52 -13.23 17.49
C ARG A 493 26.53 -13.93 18.84
N ASN A 494 27.60 -14.67 19.16
CA ASN A 494 27.67 -15.46 20.39
C ASN A 494 27.61 -14.58 21.66
N LEU A 495 28.03 -13.31 21.58
CA LEU A 495 27.87 -12.32 22.66
C LEU A 495 26.40 -11.89 22.84
N LEU A 496 25.59 -11.90 21.78
CA LEU A 496 24.14 -11.63 21.85
C LEU A 496 23.36 -12.88 22.28
N LYS A 497 23.48 -13.96 21.51
CA LYS A 497 22.86 -15.27 21.75
C LYS A 497 23.59 -16.33 20.94
N THR A 498 24.12 -17.35 21.61
CA THR A 498 24.70 -18.52 20.93
C THR A 498 23.59 -19.49 20.53
N PRO A 499 23.42 -19.83 19.23
CA PRO A 499 22.42 -20.80 18.80
C PRO A 499 22.72 -22.21 19.33
N GLY A 500 21.68 -22.92 19.75
CA GLY A 500 21.79 -24.33 20.17
C GLY A 500 22.09 -25.26 19.00
N LYS A 501 22.59 -26.47 19.29
CA LYS A 501 22.89 -27.47 18.24
C LYS A 501 21.65 -27.86 17.42
N GLU A 502 20.53 -28.11 18.09
CA GLU A 502 19.25 -28.43 17.43
C GLU A 502 18.82 -27.33 16.46
N GLN A 503 18.96 -26.08 16.87
CA GLN A 503 18.61 -24.91 16.05
C GLN A 503 19.53 -24.79 14.82
N VAL A 504 20.84 -25.01 14.99
CA VAL A 504 21.80 -25.05 13.88
C VAL A 504 21.50 -26.19 12.91
N ASP A 505 21.23 -27.39 13.43
CA ASP A 505 20.95 -28.58 12.61
C ASP A 505 19.61 -28.42 11.85
N CYS A 506 18.59 -27.82 12.49
CA CYS A 506 17.30 -27.56 11.87
C CYS A 506 17.40 -26.52 10.74
N GLN A 507 18.14 -25.42 10.98
CA GLN A 507 18.26 -24.31 10.02
C GLN A 507 19.24 -24.61 8.87
N ALA A 508 20.02 -25.70 8.94
CA ALA A 508 21.02 -26.04 7.94
C ALA A 508 20.43 -26.00 6.50
N PRO A 509 21.19 -25.48 5.51
CA PRO A 509 22.60 -25.07 5.59
C PRO A 509 22.81 -23.63 6.08
N LYS A 510 21.79 -22.91 6.59
CA LYS A 510 21.88 -21.48 6.93
C LYS A 510 22.92 -21.16 8.02
N PRO A 511 23.79 -20.19 7.72
CA PRO A 511 24.41 -19.22 8.57
C PRO A 511 23.70 -18.60 9.74
N ILE A 512 23.35 -19.20 10.88
CA ILE A 512 22.61 -18.38 11.87
C ILE A 512 23.45 -17.18 12.33
N LEU A 513 23.01 -15.97 11.98
CA LEU A 513 23.53 -14.67 12.41
C LEU A 513 22.72 -14.13 13.59
N LEU A 514 21.40 -14.22 13.54
CA LEU A 514 20.49 -13.83 14.62
C LEU A 514 19.51 -14.97 14.91
N ASP A 515 19.51 -15.45 16.14
CA ASP A 515 18.65 -16.56 16.61
C ASP A 515 17.32 -16.03 17.17
N THR A 516 16.57 -15.33 16.31
CA THR A 516 15.47 -14.45 16.74
C THR A 516 14.29 -15.18 17.40
N GLY A 517 14.10 -16.47 17.14
CA GLY A 517 13.11 -17.32 17.81
C GLY A 517 13.44 -17.57 19.27
N GLU A 518 14.74 -17.61 19.61
CA GLU A 518 15.28 -17.90 20.94
C GLU A 518 15.72 -16.65 21.71
N MET A 519 15.51 -15.46 21.13
CA MET A 519 15.78 -14.15 21.72
C MET A 519 14.49 -13.52 22.25
N LYS A 520 14.39 -13.44 23.58
CA LYS A 520 13.17 -13.04 24.32
C LYS A 520 13.31 -11.74 25.11
N GLU A 521 14.50 -11.14 25.12
CA GLU A 521 14.78 -9.89 25.84
C GLU A 521 14.99 -8.75 24.86
N PRO A 522 14.36 -7.56 25.04
CA PRO A 522 13.42 -7.21 26.11
C PRO A 522 12.01 -7.83 25.97
N TYR A 523 11.69 -8.37 24.79
CA TYR A 523 10.52 -9.19 24.45
C TYR A 523 10.82 -9.91 23.13
N ASP A 524 9.85 -10.64 22.56
CA ASP A 524 10.05 -11.46 21.36
C ASP A 524 10.66 -10.67 20.17
N TRP A 525 11.70 -11.25 19.56
CA TRP A 525 12.40 -10.65 18.42
C TRP A 525 11.74 -10.91 17.07
N ALA A 526 11.03 -12.02 16.93
CA ALA A 526 10.33 -12.41 15.70
C ALA A 526 9.01 -13.14 16.02
N PRO A 527 8.02 -13.13 15.11
CA PRO A 527 6.77 -13.87 15.31
C PRO A 527 7.01 -15.38 15.27
N ALA A 528 6.38 -16.11 16.19
CA ALA A 528 6.25 -17.57 16.12
C ALA A 528 4.86 -17.99 15.61
N ILE A 529 3.82 -17.26 16.02
CA ILE A 529 2.43 -17.52 15.65
C ILE A 529 2.09 -16.66 14.43
N LEU A 530 1.71 -17.29 13.32
CA LEU A 530 1.39 -16.63 12.06
C LEU A 530 -0.05 -16.88 11.62
N PRO A 531 -0.77 -15.85 11.14
CA PRO A 531 -2.03 -16.02 10.44
C PRO A 531 -1.80 -16.50 9.00
N ILE A 532 -2.62 -17.46 8.58
CA ILE A 532 -2.85 -17.73 7.16
C ILE A 532 -4.34 -17.64 6.87
N GLN A 533 -4.68 -17.17 5.67
CA GLN A 533 -6.08 -16.95 5.30
C GLN A 533 -6.28 -17.20 3.80
N ILE A 534 -7.39 -17.84 3.47
CA ILE A 534 -7.89 -18.01 2.11
C ILE A 534 -9.24 -17.31 2.01
N ILE A 535 -9.38 -16.40 1.05
CA ILE A 535 -10.62 -15.70 0.74
C ILE A 535 -11.10 -16.15 -0.63
N ARG A 536 -12.41 -16.38 -0.76
CA ARG A 536 -13.08 -16.74 -2.00
C ARG A 536 -14.17 -15.73 -2.32
N ILE A 537 -14.20 -15.26 -3.56
CA ILE A 537 -15.26 -14.43 -4.12
C ILE A 537 -15.61 -15.07 -5.47
N GLY A 538 -16.66 -15.89 -5.50
CA GLY A 538 -17.00 -16.64 -6.71
C GLY A 538 -15.87 -17.56 -7.17
N GLN A 539 -15.40 -17.38 -8.40
CA GLN A 539 -14.23 -18.10 -8.94
C GLN A 539 -12.87 -17.48 -8.58
N MET A 540 -12.84 -16.32 -7.92
CA MET A 540 -11.61 -15.69 -7.42
C MET A 540 -11.22 -16.26 -6.05
N VAL A 541 -9.96 -16.66 -5.92
CA VAL A 541 -9.37 -17.16 -4.67
C VAL A 541 -8.11 -16.36 -4.34
N ILE A 542 -8.07 -15.78 -3.15
CA ILE A 542 -6.97 -14.94 -2.67
C ILE A 542 -6.28 -15.67 -1.51
N LEU A 543 -4.98 -15.93 -1.68
CA LEU A 543 -4.13 -16.54 -0.65
C LEU A 543 -3.37 -15.45 0.11
N CYS A 544 -3.84 -15.14 1.31
CA CYS A 544 -3.26 -14.11 2.18
C CYS A 544 -2.10 -14.69 2.99
N VAL A 545 -0.87 -14.31 2.64
CA VAL A 545 0.35 -14.86 3.26
C VAL A 545 1.14 -13.76 4.00
N PRO A 546 1.69 -14.06 5.19
CA PRO A 546 2.32 -13.05 6.05
C PRO A 546 3.81 -12.82 5.74
N GLY A 547 4.21 -12.82 4.47
CA GLY A 547 5.61 -12.64 4.10
C GLY A 547 5.84 -12.49 2.59
N GLU A 548 7.11 -12.50 2.22
CA GLU A 548 7.60 -12.25 0.86
C GLU A 548 7.97 -13.56 0.17
N PHE A 549 7.01 -14.13 -0.56
CA PHE A 549 7.24 -15.35 -1.34
C PHE A 549 8.07 -15.04 -2.57
N THR A 550 9.11 -15.83 -2.85
CA THR A 550 9.80 -15.80 -4.15
C THR A 550 8.88 -16.23 -5.29
N THR A 551 9.32 -15.98 -6.52
CA THR A 551 8.61 -16.33 -7.74
C THR A 551 8.17 -17.81 -7.72
N MET A 552 9.11 -18.75 -7.53
CA MET A 552 8.77 -20.17 -7.57
C MET A 552 8.00 -20.63 -6.31
N ALA A 553 8.27 -20.05 -5.15
CA ALA A 553 7.50 -20.33 -3.93
C ALA A 553 6.02 -19.99 -4.12
N GLY A 554 5.71 -18.82 -4.69
CA GLY A 554 4.35 -18.39 -4.99
C GLY A 554 3.65 -19.28 -6.02
N ARG A 555 4.36 -19.68 -7.10
CA ARG A 555 3.85 -20.63 -8.10
C ARG A 555 3.44 -21.95 -7.47
N ARG A 556 4.34 -22.57 -6.70
CA ARG A 556 4.06 -23.86 -6.02
C ARG A 556 2.85 -23.77 -5.09
N LEU A 557 2.72 -22.69 -4.32
CA LEU A 557 1.57 -22.50 -3.43
C LEU A 557 0.26 -22.36 -4.20
N ARG A 558 0.22 -21.51 -5.24
CA ARG A 558 -0.98 -21.33 -6.07
C ARG A 558 -1.39 -22.63 -6.76
N ASP A 559 -0.45 -23.35 -7.34
CA ASP A 559 -0.71 -24.62 -8.03
C ASP A 559 -1.23 -25.69 -7.06
N ALA A 560 -0.64 -25.79 -5.87
CA ALA A 560 -1.06 -26.76 -4.86
C ALA A 560 -2.49 -26.50 -4.36
N VAL A 561 -2.85 -25.24 -4.13
CA VAL A 561 -4.22 -24.87 -3.72
C VAL A 561 -5.19 -25.04 -4.89
N LYS A 562 -4.83 -24.58 -6.09
CA LYS A 562 -5.66 -24.74 -7.29
C LYS A 562 -6.00 -26.20 -7.51
N LYS A 563 -5.00 -27.10 -7.43
CA LYS A 563 -5.19 -28.54 -7.56
C LYS A 563 -6.20 -29.10 -6.56
N VAL A 564 -6.13 -28.71 -5.28
CA VAL A 564 -7.09 -29.16 -4.26
C VAL A 564 -8.50 -28.71 -4.61
N LEU A 565 -8.67 -27.43 -4.93
CA LEU A 565 -9.98 -26.84 -5.24
C LEU A 565 -10.61 -27.43 -6.50
N THR A 566 -9.82 -27.76 -7.52
CA THR A 566 -10.30 -28.37 -8.77
C THR A 566 -10.49 -29.89 -8.70
N THR A 567 -10.22 -30.53 -7.56
CA THR A 567 -10.42 -31.99 -7.41
C THR A 567 -11.90 -32.35 -7.18
N ASP A 568 -12.73 -31.38 -6.77
CA ASP A 568 -14.16 -31.61 -6.56
C ASP A 568 -14.94 -31.64 -7.89
N ASN A 569 -15.76 -32.68 -8.09
CA ASN A 569 -16.58 -32.87 -9.29
C ASN A 569 -17.89 -32.06 -9.27
N SER A 570 -18.11 -31.22 -8.26
CA SER A 570 -19.29 -30.33 -8.14
C SER A 570 -19.40 -29.30 -9.26
N GLY A 571 -18.30 -29.07 -10.01
CA GLY A 571 -18.21 -28.06 -11.05
C GLY A 571 -18.07 -26.62 -10.54
N GLU A 572 -18.12 -26.41 -9.22
CA GLU A 572 -18.06 -25.08 -8.56
C GLU A 572 -16.70 -24.38 -8.74
N PHE A 573 -15.63 -25.14 -9.07
CA PHE A 573 -14.24 -24.68 -9.14
C PHE A 573 -13.54 -24.95 -10.49
N ASN A 574 -14.29 -25.23 -11.57
CA ASN A 574 -13.69 -25.64 -12.84
C ASN A 574 -12.83 -24.55 -13.52
N ASP A 575 -13.10 -23.28 -13.25
CA ASP A 575 -12.37 -22.14 -13.83
C ASP A 575 -12.04 -21.09 -12.77
N ILE A 576 -11.10 -21.41 -11.87
CA ILE A 576 -10.69 -20.50 -10.79
C ILE A 576 -9.42 -19.71 -11.08
N HIS A 577 -9.42 -18.48 -10.58
CA HIS A 577 -8.26 -17.61 -10.50
C HIS A 577 -7.72 -17.61 -9.08
N VAL A 578 -6.50 -18.12 -8.91
CA VAL A 578 -5.81 -18.09 -7.62
C VAL A 578 -4.75 -17.00 -7.69
N VAL A 579 -4.84 -16.02 -6.80
CA VAL A 579 -3.78 -15.01 -6.59
C VAL A 579 -3.17 -15.17 -5.21
N LEU A 580 -1.96 -14.68 -5.07
CA LEU A 580 -1.28 -14.56 -3.79
C LEU A 580 -1.31 -13.10 -3.38
N ALA A 581 -1.64 -12.83 -2.12
CA ALA A 581 -1.58 -11.52 -1.49
C ALA A 581 -0.48 -11.57 -0.43
N GLY A 582 0.72 -11.13 -0.82
CA GLY A 582 1.89 -11.10 0.07
C GLY A 582 1.73 -10.06 1.18
N LEU A 583 2.56 -10.17 2.22
CA LEU A 583 2.66 -9.19 3.31
C LEU A 583 1.32 -8.89 4.01
N THR A 584 0.50 -9.94 4.17
CA THR A 584 -0.87 -9.84 4.69
C THR A 584 -0.96 -10.23 6.16
N ASN A 585 -1.72 -9.46 6.95
CA ASN A 585 -2.07 -9.60 8.38
C ASN A 585 -0.90 -9.49 9.38
N THR A 586 0.29 -9.97 9.04
CA THR A 586 1.54 -9.75 9.77
C THR A 586 2.73 -9.85 8.80
N TYR A 587 3.95 -9.82 9.33
CA TYR A 587 5.17 -9.94 8.54
C TYR A 587 6.17 -10.91 9.17
N SER A 588 6.62 -11.87 8.38
CA SER A 588 7.54 -12.95 8.78
C SER A 588 8.70 -13.10 7.79
N GLN A 589 9.19 -11.98 7.22
CA GLN A 589 10.29 -11.95 6.25
C GLN A 589 9.97 -12.76 4.96
N TYR A 590 10.92 -13.55 4.46
CA TYR A 590 10.89 -14.17 3.14
C TYR A 590 10.47 -15.64 3.19
N ILE A 591 9.98 -16.15 2.07
CA ILE A 591 9.68 -17.55 1.86
C ILE A 591 10.28 -17.97 0.52
N THR A 592 11.34 -18.77 0.57
CA THR A 592 11.95 -19.41 -0.60
C THR A 592 11.48 -20.84 -0.79
N THR A 593 11.73 -21.40 -1.98
CA THR A 593 11.69 -22.87 -2.13
C THR A 593 12.79 -23.53 -1.30
N PHE A 594 12.69 -24.86 -1.11
CA PHE A 594 13.74 -25.62 -0.44
C PHE A 594 15.07 -25.48 -1.19
N GLU A 595 15.00 -25.48 -2.52
CA GLU A 595 16.13 -25.38 -3.44
C GLU A 595 16.77 -24.00 -3.38
N GLU A 596 15.98 -22.93 -3.50
CA GLU A 596 16.46 -21.54 -3.34
C GLU A 596 17.08 -21.32 -1.95
N TYR A 597 16.50 -21.92 -0.90
CA TYR A 597 17.03 -21.86 0.46
C TYR A 597 18.46 -22.40 0.55
N GLN A 598 18.79 -23.47 -0.19
CA GLN A 598 20.13 -24.06 -0.13
C GLN A 598 21.23 -23.09 -0.59
N ILE A 599 20.90 -22.13 -1.45
CA ILE A 599 21.86 -21.15 -1.96
C ILE A 599 22.19 -20.08 -0.92
N GLN A 600 21.29 -19.79 0.03
CA GLN A 600 21.48 -18.77 1.06
C GLN A 600 21.85 -17.38 0.52
N ARG A 601 21.16 -16.95 -0.55
CA ARG A 601 21.04 -15.52 -0.88
C ARG A 601 20.21 -14.79 0.17
N TYR A 602 19.99 -13.48 -0.02
CA TYR A 602 19.27 -12.66 0.94
C TYR A 602 17.90 -13.27 1.32
N GLU A 603 17.12 -13.73 0.33
CA GLU A 603 15.79 -14.31 0.57
C GLU A 603 15.87 -15.63 1.34
N GLY A 604 16.85 -16.49 1.02
CA GLY A 604 17.06 -17.77 1.71
C GLY A 604 17.56 -17.60 3.15
N ALA A 605 18.45 -16.62 3.38
CA ALA A 605 18.89 -16.25 4.72
C ALA A 605 17.77 -15.61 5.55
N SER A 606 16.82 -14.95 4.89
CA SER A 606 15.67 -14.31 5.53
C SER A 606 14.43 -15.20 5.62
N THR A 607 14.52 -16.47 5.20
CA THR A 607 13.45 -17.46 5.37
C THR A 607 13.47 -18.02 6.79
N LEU A 608 12.72 -17.40 7.70
CA LEU A 608 12.92 -17.53 9.15
C LEU A 608 12.85 -18.96 9.70
N TYR A 609 11.89 -19.76 9.25
CA TYR A 609 11.53 -21.04 9.90
C TYR A 609 12.19 -22.26 9.26
N GLY A 610 13.36 -22.04 8.63
CA GLY A 610 14.18 -23.10 8.05
C GLY A 610 13.78 -23.53 6.64
N PRO A 611 14.43 -24.58 6.10
CA PRO A 611 14.33 -24.99 4.70
C PRO A 611 12.93 -25.47 4.28
N HIS A 612 12.09 -25.88 5.24
CA HIS A 612 10.75 -26.40 4.99
C HIS A 612 9.63 -25.39 5.22
N THR A 613 9.97 -24.09 5.35
CA THR A 613 8.99 -23.01 5.52
C THR A 613 7.92 -23.01 4.42
N LEU A 614 8.31 -23.09 3.15
CA LEU A 614 7.34 -23.16 2.05
C LEU A 614 6.48 -24.43 2.09
N SER A 615 7.09 -25.58 2.41
CA SER A 615 6.36 -26.85 2.53
C SER A 615 5.27 -26.78 3.61
N ALA A 616 5.57 -26.14 4.75
CA ALA A 616 4.60 -25.83 5.78
C ALA A 616 3.44 -24.98 5.23
N TYR A 617 3.74 -23.87 4.56
CA TYR A 617 2.68 -23.04 3.96
C TYR A 617 1.81 -23.83 2.97
N ILE A 618 2.42 -24.61 2.05
CA ILE A 618 1.67 -25.44 1.10
C ILE A 618 0.73 -26.40 1.83
N GLN A 619 1.24 -27.14 2.82
CA GLN A 619 0.44 -28.09 3.61
C GLN A 619 -0.75 -27.41 4.28
N GLU A 620 -0.53 -26.29 4.96
CA GLU A 620 -1.58 -25.64 5.74
C GLU A 620 -2.61 -24.93 4.85
N PHE A 621 -2.20 -24.35 3.72
CA PHE A 621 -3.14 -23.81 2.74
C PHE A 621 -3.96 -24.90 2.03
N GLN A 622 -3.40 -26.09 1.80
CA GLN A 622 -4.17 -27.24 1.30
C GLN A 622 -5.22 -27.69 2.33
N LYS A 623 -4.92 -27.64 3.63
CA LYS A 623 -5.92 -27.88 4.69
C LYS A 623 -7.03 -26.82 4.66
N LEU A 624 -6.69 -25.53 4.52
CA LEU A 624 -7.68 -24.47 4.39
C LEU A 624 -8.57 -24.65 3.16
N ALA A 625 -7.99 -24.98 2.00
CA ALA A 625 -8.72 -25.25 0.77
C ALA A 625 -9.65 -26.47 0.92
N THR A 626 -9.18 -27.54 1.55
CA THR A 626 -9.99 -28.73 1.82
C THR A 626 -11.17 -28.41 2.77
N ALA A 627 -10.93 -27.59 3.79
CA ALA A 627 -11.97 -27.13 4.71
C ALA A 627 -12.97 -26.18 4.03
N MET A 628 -12.52 -25.40 3.05
CA MET A 628 -13.39 -24.59 2.19
C MET A 628 -14.35 -25.49 1.39
N LEU A 629 -13.83 -26.50 0.69
CA LEU A 629 -14.64 -27.48 -0.05
C LEU A 629 -15.65 -28.20 0.86
N ALA A 630 -15.21 -28.61 2.05
CA ALA A 630 -16.06 -29.31 3.01
C ALA A 630 -17.05 -28.39 3.76
N ASN A 631 -17.03 -27.08 3.50
CA ASN A 631 -17.78 -26.07 4.26
C ASN A 631 -17.57 -26.16 5.79
N LYS A 632 -16.34 -26.46 6.24
CA LYS A 632 -15.97 -26.61 7.65
C LYS A 632 -15.04 -25.50 8.11
N GLU A 633 -15.22 -25.03 9.33
CA GLU A 633 -14.25 -24.15 9.98
C GLU A 633 -12.93 -24.86 10.28
N VAL A 634 -11.86 -24.09 10.42
CA VAL A 634 -10.54 -24.59 10.82
C VAL A 634 -10.26 -24.05 12.22
N PRO A 635 -10.40 -24.87 13.27
CA PRO A 635 -10.18 -24.41 14.63
C PRO A 635 -8.69 -24.11 14.86
N THR A 636 -8.40 -23.06 15.62
CA THR A 636 -7.06 -22.79 16.13
C THR A 636 -7.09 -22.58 17.63
N ASN A 637 -6.09 -23.14 18.32
CA ASN A 637 -5.85 -22.90 19.74
C ASN A 637 -4.76 -21.85 19.97
N PHE A 638 -4.22 -21.27 18.90
CA PHE A 638 -3.17 -20.26 18.97
C PHE A 638 -3.78 -18.87 18.87
N GLN A 639 -3.19 -17.94 19.62
CA GLN A 639 -3.49 -16.51 19.51
C GLN A 639 -2.17 -15.76 19.44
N PRO A 640 -2.01 -14.83 18.48
CA PRO A 640 -0.82 -14.01 18.40
C PRO A 640 -0.69 -13.14 19.67
N PRO A 641 0.53 -12.90 20.17
CA PRO A 641 0.71 -12.01 21.32
C PRO A 641 0.37 -10.57 20.94
N ASP A 642 -0.38 -9.90 21.82
CA ASP A 642 -0.46 -8.45 21.90
C ASP A 642 0.69 -7.93 22.77
N MET A 643 1.60 -7.18 22.16
CA MET A 643 2.76 -6.61 22.86
C MET A 643 2.74 -5.09 22.92
N LEU A 644 1.59 -4.43 22.74
CA LEU A 644 1.51 -2.96 22.71
C LEU A 644 2.06 -2.30 23.98
N ASP A 645 1.70 -2.84 25.15
CA ASP A 645 2.12 -2.31 26.45
C ASP A 645 3.60 -2.59 26.79
N LYS A 646 4.26 -3.45 26.00
CA LYS A 646 5.70 -3.76 26.15
C LYS A 646 6.58 -2.93 25.22
N GLN A 647 5.98 -2.19 24.27
CA GLN A 647 6.73 -1.50 23.24
C GLN A 647 7.68 -0.45 23.84
N ILE A 648 8.89 -0.41 23.31
CA ILE A 648 9.93 0.54 23.72
C ILE A 648 10.14 1.53 22.59
N GLY A 649 9.99 2.83 22.88
CA GLY A 649 10.32 3.92 21.95
C GLY A 649 11.48 4.74 22.47
N LEU A 650 12.57 4.83 21.70
CA LEU A 650 13.78 5.60 22.03
C LEU A 650 13.92 6.87 21.19
N LEU A 651 13.06 7.05 20.17
CA LEU A 651 13.02 8.27 19.37
C LEU A 651 12.48 9.44 20.22
N PRO A 652 13.27 10.49 20.48
CA PRO A 652 12.81 11.64 21.26
C PRO A 652 11.61 12.32 20.59
N GLY A 653 10.71 12.89 21.40
CA GLY A 653 9.66 13.78 20.89
C GLY A 653 10.23 15.12 20.39
N VAL A 654 9.39 15.91 19.73
CA VAL A 654 9.73 17.31 19.41
C VAL A 654 9.79 18.10 20.71
N MET A 655 10.93 18.74 21.01
CA MET A 655 11.11 19.51 22.25
C MET A 655 10.37 20.85 22.18
N PHE A 656 10.76 21.69 21.23
CA PHE A 656 10.10 22.95 20.86
C PHE A 656 10.63 23.40 19.49
N ASP A 657 9.90 24.29 18.83
CA ASP A 657 10.29 24.95 17.60
C ASP A 657 10.54 26.44 17.84
N SER A 658 11.41 27.04 17.04
CA SER A 658 11.73 28.47 17.11
C SER A 658 12.05 29.06 15.73
N THR A 659 11.90 30.37 15.63
CA THR A 659 12.34 31.19 14.49
C THR A 659 13.36 32.23 14.95
N PRO A 660 14.14 32.86 14.03
CA PRO A 660 14.95 34.02 14.36
C PRO A 660 14.11 35.19 14.94
N PRO A 661 14.71 36.10 15.71
CA PRO A 661 14.02 37.30 16.19
C PRO A 661 13.40 38.09 15.02
N GLY A 662 12.13 38.48 15.17
CA GLY A 662 11.38 39.22 14.14
C GLY A 662 10.77 38.36 13.02
N VAL A 663 11.10 37.07 12.95
CA VAL A 663 10.58 36.12 11.95
C VAL A 663 9.46 35.29 12.56
N LYS A 664 8.39 35.03 11.78
CA LYS A 664 7.26 34.18 12.14
C LYS A 664 7.31 32.87 11.38
N PHE A 665 6.72 31.81 11.95
CA PHE A 665 6.50 30.58 11.21
C PHE A 665 5.60 30.84 9.99
N GLY A 666 6.02 30.33 8.83
CA GLY A 666 5.40 30.61 7.53
C GLY A 666 6.00 31.80 6.79
N ASP A 667 6.92 32.58 7.38
CA ASP A 667 7.68 33.56 6.61
C ASP A 667 8.59 32.85 5.59
N VAL A 668 8.75 33.45 4.42
CA VAL A 668 9.62 32.95 3.36
C VAL A 668 11.09 33.26 3.71
N SER A 669 11.95 32.24 3.71
CA SER A 669 13.40 32.38 3.88
C SER A 669 14.14 32.46 2.53
N SER A 670 13.59 31.82 1.50
CA SER A 670 14.05 31.91 0.11
C SER A 670 12.83 31.89 -0.79
N ASP A 671 12.56 32.99 -1.48
CA ASP A 671 11.35 33.18 -2.29
C ASP A 671 11.58 32.83 -3.75
N VAL A 672 10.48 32.72 -4.50
CA VAL A 672 10.52 32.64 -5.97
C VAL A 672 11.13 33.94 -6.53
N PRO A 673 11.89 33.92 -7.64
CA PRO A 673 12.43 35.16 -8.22
C PRO A 673 11.33 36.17 -8.57
N ALA A 674 11.61 37.47 -8.34
CA ALA A 674 10.68 38.55 -8.69
C ALA A 674 10.37 38.58 -10.18
N SER A 675 9.12 38.88 -10.55
CA SER A 675 8.68 39.03 -11.95
C SER A 675 9.07 37.83 -12.83
N SER A 676 9.00 36.62 -12.27
CA SER A 676 9.43 35.40 -12.94
C SER A 676 8.32 34.78 -13.79
N THR A 677 8.78 34.16 -14.88
CA THR A 677 7.97 33.31 -15.74
C THR A 677 8.63 31.95 -15.84
N PHE A 678 7.84 30.90 -15.66
CA PHE A 678 8.28 29.52 -15.77
C PHE A 678 7.58 28.83 -16.93
N ARG A 679 8.30 27.92 -17.59
CA ARG A 679 7.72 27.04 -18.60
C ARG A 679 7.21 25.77 -17.93
N LYS A 680 6.24 25.12 -18.55
CA LYS A 680 5.93 23.72 -18.24
C LYS A 680 7.18 22.83 -18.29
N GLY A 681 7.23 21.83 -17.42
CA GLY A 681 8.40 20.98 -17.19
C GLY A 681 9.49 21.61 -16.31
N SER A 682 9.46 22.92 -16.06
CA SER A 682 10.42 23.56 -15.14
C SER A 682 9.99 23.43 -13.67
N THR A 683 10.97 23.53 -12.77
CA THR A 683 10.76 23.41 -11.32
C THR A 683 10.80 24.78 -10.65
N VAL A 684 9.75 25.08 -9.88
CA VAL A 684 9.63 26.26 -9.03
C VAL A 684 9.78 25.86 -7.57
N ASN A 685 10.53 26.63 -6.79
CA ASN A 685 10.65 26.38 -5.37
C ASN A 685 10.55 27.64 -4.51
N ALA A 686 10.10 27.44 -3.27
CA ALA A 686 10.14 28.43 -2.21
C ALA A 686 10.41 27.74 -0.87
N THR A 687 11.20 28.37 -0.01
CA THR A 687 11.54 27.86 1.33
C THR A 687 10.97 28.78 2.40
N PHE A 688 10.36 28.17 3.41
CA PHE A 688 9.68 28.84 4.52
C PHE A 688 10.36 28.49 5.84
N TYR A 689 10.42 29.45 6.76
CA TYR A 689 10.69 29.16 8.16
C TYR A 689 9.53 28.32 8.72
N SER A 690 9.85 27.12 9.18
CA SER A 690 8.87 26.11 9.55
C SER A 690 9.18 25.45 10.89
N ALA A 691 8.37 24.48 11.27
CA ALA A 691 8.45 23.67 12.47
C ALA A 691 8.51 22.18 12.09
N CYS A 692 8.78 21.31 13.06
CA CYS A 692 8.84 19.87 12.82
C CYS A 692 7.47 19.28 12.42
N PRO A 693 7.35 18.56 11.27
CA PRO A 693 6.13 17.87 10.83
C PRO A 693 5.60 16.83 11.81
N ARG A 694 6.39 16.42 12.81
CA ARG A 694 5.93 15.52 13.88
C ARG A 694 4.98 16.20 14.87
N ASN A 695 4.85 17.53 14.87
CA ASN A 695 3.88 18.20 15.72
C ASN A 695 2.44 17.87 15.31
N ASP A 696 2.17 17.73 14.01
CA ASP A 696 0.88 17.35 13.46
C ASP A 696 1.11 16.72 12.08
N LEU A 697 0.59 15.52 11.87
CA LEU A 697 0.73 14.79 10.60
C LEU A 697 -0.06 15.44 9.45
N LEU A 698 -0.97 16.36 9.79
CA LEU A 698 -1.93 16.98 8.87
C LEU A 698 -2.68 15.90 8.07
N THR A 699 -3.12 14.84 8.74
CA THR A 699 -3.94 13.76 8.18
C THR A 699 -5.21 14.36 7.56
N ASP A 700 -5.52 13.97 6.31
CA ASP A 700 -6.61 14.59 5.50
C ASP A 700 -6.46 16.10 5.18
N SER A 701 -5.33 16.69 5.55
CA SER A 701 -4.90 18.04 5.21
C SER A 701 -3.58 17.97 4.44
N THR A 702 -2.83 19.06 4.36
CA THR A 702 -1.66 19.18 3.48
C THR A 702 -0.62 20.15 4.03
N PHE A 703 0.66 19.83 3.84
CA PHE A 703 1.78 20.73 4.17
C PHE A 703 2.08 21.73 3.04
N ALA A 704 1.63 21.45 1.82
CA ALA A 704 2.00 22.17 0.62
C ALA A 704 0.82 22.31 -0.35
N LEU A 705 0.60 23.51 -0.85
CA LEU A 705 -0.33 23.78 -1.95
C LEU A 705 0.35 24.59 -3.04
N VAL A 706 -0.02 24.29 -4.28
CA VAL A 706 0.08 25.21 -5.41
C VAL A 706 -1.31 25.80 -5.61
N GLU A 707 -1.42 27.12 -5.55
CA GLU A 707 -2.67 27.83 -5.79
C GLU A 707 -2.60 28.56 -7.13
N LYS A 708 -3.65 28.48 -7.95
CA LYS A 708 -3.83 29.22 -9.18
C LYS A 708 -4.77 30.40 -8.94
N LEU A 709 -4.44 31.56 -9.51
CA LEU A 709 -5.35 32.69 -9.56
C LEU A 709 -6.44 32.45 -10.62
N ASP A 710 -7.70 32.55 -10.20
CA ASP A 710 -8.86 32.45 -11.08
C ASP A 710 -9.25 33.81 -11.69
N GLY A 711 -10.23 33.82 -12.61
CA GLY A 711 -10.70 35.04 -13.25
C GLY A 711 -11.44 36.02 -12.32
N SER A 712 -11.70 35.64 -11.07
CA SER A 712 -12.32 36.47 -10.03
C SER A 712 -11.32 37.00 -9.01
N ASN A 713 -10.02 36.91 -9.30
CA ASN A 713 -8.91 37.26 -8.39
C ASN A 713 -8.90 36.45 -7.08
N ASN A 714 -9.47 35.24 -7.09
CA ASN A 714 -9.39 34.32 -5.96
C ASN A 714 -8.30 33.29 -6.20
N TRP A 715 -7.65 32.89 -5.11
CA TRP A 715 -6.67 31.82 -5.11
C TRP A 715 -7.36 30.48 -4.90
N VAL A 716 -7.27 29.61 -5.90
CA VAL A 716 -7.89 28.27 -5.87
C VAL A 716 -6.78 27.22 -5.80
N PRO A 717 -6.86 26.24 -4.88
CA PRO A 717 -5.93 25.12 -4.85
C PRO A 717 -5.93 24.36 -6.18
N ALA A 718 -4.74 24.14 -6.75
CA ALA A 718 -4.54 23.41 -8.00
C ALA A 718 -3.82 22.08 -7.78
N TYR A 719 -2.80 22.06 -6.91
CA TYR A 719 -2.06 20.86 -6.53
C TYR A 719 -1.78 20.86 -5.03
N ASP A 720 -1.72 19.67 -4.41
CA ASP A 720 -1.41 19.48 -2.99
C ASP A 720 -0.27 18.48 -2.76
N ASP A 721 0.13 18.26 -1.50
CA ASP A 721 1.21 17.32 -1.13
C ASP A 721 0.88 15.83 -1.36
N ASP A 722 -0.28 15.52 -1.96
CA ASP A 722 -0.59 14.21 -2.52
C ASP A 722 -0.25 14.17 -4.02
N ASP A 723 -0.06 15.30 -4.71
CA ASP A 723 0.24 15.34 -6.16
C ASP A 723 1.70 15.03 -6.48
N TRP A 724 1.91 14.12 -7.44
CA TRP A 724 3.22 13.67 -7.91
C TRP A 724 4.19 14.82 -8.22
N SER A 725 3.67 15.92 -8.77
CA SER A 725 4.45 17.09 -9.18
C SER A 725 4.92 17.99 -8.03
N LEU A 726 4.35 17.86 -6.83
CA LEU A 726 4.61 18.76 -5.70
C LEU A 726 5.27 18.03 -4.55
N ARG A 727 6.53 18.38 -4.25
CA ARG A 727 7.28 17.81 -3.15
C ARG A 727 7.33 18.77 -1.98
N PHE A 728 7.06 18.24 -0.80
CA PHE A 728 7.28 18.90 0.48
C PHE A 728 8.60 18.38 1.07
N LYS A 729 9.62 19.23 1.22
CA LYS A 729 10.90 18.87 1.82
C LYS A 729 11.09 19.63 3.13
N TRP A 730 11.47 18.92 4.17
CA TRP A 730 11.68 19.44 5.51
C TRP A 730 13.15 19.28 5.91
N SER A 731 13.75 20.33 6.47
CA SER A 731 15.16 20.30 6.85
C SER A 731 15.47 21.11 8.12
N ARG A 732 16.61 20.80 8.75
CA ARG A 732 17.15 21.55 9.89
C ARG A 732 18.66 21.75 9.70
N PRO A 733 19.24 22.87 10.19
CA PRO A 733 20.67 23.13 10.06
C PRO A 733 21.54 22.17 10.89
N ALA A 734 20.98 21.55 11.94
CA ALA A 734 21.63 20.53 12.76
C ALA A 734 20.57 19.64 13.42
N LYS A 735 20.92 18.38 13.75
CA LYS A 735 19.99 17.34 14.28
C LYS A 735 19.11 17.81 15.46
N LEU A 736 19.64 18.64 16.36
CA LEU A 736 18.94 19.13 17.55
C LEU A 736 18.50 20.60 17.45
N SER A 737 18.58 21.19 16.25
CA SER A 737 18.16 22.57 16.03
C SER A 737 16.64 22.71 16.25
N PRO A 738 16.20 23.69 17.07
CA PRO A 738 14.77 24.03 17.17
C PRO A 738 14.30 24.87 15.98
N ARG A 739 15.21 25.31 15.10
CA ARG A 739 14.89 26.00 13.84
C ARG A 739 14.84 25.00 12.71
N SER A 740 13.84 25.11 11.85
CA SER A 740 13.69 24.25 10.68
C SER A 740 13.08 24.99 9.49
N PHE A 741 13.16 24.37 8.32
CA PHE A 741 12.71 24.93 7.06
C PHE A 741 11.82 23.93 6.32
N ALA A 742 10.86 24.47 5.58
CA ALA A 742 10.03 23.73 4.64
C ALA A 742 10.29 24.28 3.23
N THR A 743 10.83 23.45 2.34
CA THR A 743 10.99 23.78 0.92
C THR A 743 9.88 23.09 0.13
N LEU A 744 9.08 23.88 -0.58
CA LEU A 744 8.10 23.39 -1.54
C LEU A 744 8.75 23.40 -2.92
N GLU A 745 8.71 22.27 -3.62
CA GLU A 745 9.29 22.09 -4.95
C GLU A 745 8.20 21.59 -5.89
N TRP A 746 7.76 22.44 -6.83
CA TRP A 746 6.74 22.11 -7.81
C TRP A 746 7.37 22.00 -9.20
N THR A 747 7.41 20.79 -9.74
CA THR A 747 7.72 20.56 -11.15
C THR A 747 6.44 20.74 -11.96
N ILE A 748 6.36 21.84 -12.72
CA ILE A 748 5.13 22.24 -13.41
C ILE A 748 4.74 21.16 -14.43
N PRO A 749 3.57 20.50 -14.29
CA PRO A 749 3.12 19.51 -15.26
C PRO A 749 2.93 20.10 -16.67
N GLU A 750 3.12 19.26 -17.70
CA GLU A 750 2.91 19.66 -19.10
C GLU A 750 1.45 20.07 -19.40
N ASP A 751 0.51 19.48 -18.67
CA ASP A 751 -0.92 19.77 -18.76
C ASP A 751 -1.38 20.91 -17.84
N ALA A 752 -0.47 21.52 -17.06
CA ALA A 752 -0.80 22.65 -16.21
C ALA A 752 -1.35 23.83 -17.04
N PRO A 753 -2.51 24.41 -16.68
CA PRO A 753 -3.02 25.57 -17.39
C PRO A 753 -2.08 26.77 -17.23
N SER A 754 -1.83 27.53 -18.30
CA SER A 754 -1.08 28.79 -18.19
C SER A 754 -1.84 29.77 -17.27
N GLY A 755 -1.10 30.58 -16.51
CA GLY A 755 -1.69 31.52 -15.56
C GLY A 755 -0.75 31.95 -14.44
N VAL A 756 -1.31 32.62 -13.42
CA VAL A 756 -0.58 33.08 -12.24
C VAL A 756 -0.76 32.08 -11.10
N TYR A 757 0.34 31.69 -10.48
CA TYR A 757 0.41 30.69 -9.42
C TYR A 757 1.18 31.21 -8.21
N ARG A 758 0.97 30.59 -7.05
CA ARG A 758 1.84 30.75 -5.87
C ARG A 758 1.95 29.45 -5.07
N LEU A 759 2.99 29.35 -4.26
CA LEU A 759 3.18 28.25 -3.31
C LEU A 759 2.68 28.66 -1.93
N ARG A 760 1.96 27.77 -1.26
CA ARG A 760 1.48 27.96 0.12
C ARG A 760 1.93 26.80 0.99
N HIS A 761 2.48 27.13 2.14
CA HIS A 761 2.89 26.18 3.17
C HIS A 761 1.95 26.22 4.37
N PHE A 762 1.71 25.05 4.97
CA PHE A 762 1.03 24.87 6.26
C PHE A 762 1.91 24.06 7.20
N GLY A 763 1.85 24.37 8.49
CA GLY A 763 2.55 23.59 9.50
C GLY A 763 2.01 23.82 10.90
N ALA A 764 2.54 23.07 11.86
CA ALA A 764 2.20 23.15 13.26
C ALA A 764 3.46 23.32 14.11
N SER A 765 3.50 24.34 14.94
CA SER A 765 4.65 24.70 15.78
C SER A 765 4.41 24.37 17.24
N LYS A 766 5.40 23.81 17.92
CA LYS A 766 5.38 23.55 19.36
C LYS A 766 6.15 24.65 20.10
N PRO A 767 5.47 25.54 20.84
CA PRO A 767 6.16 26.50 21.68
C PRO A 767 6.85 25.81 22.88
N LEU A 768 7.78 26.50 23.54
CA LEU A 768 8.42 26.00 24.78
C LEU A 768 7.40 25.72 25.90
N PHE A 769 6.34 26.53 25.96
CA PHE A 769 5.22 26.36 26.88
C PHE A 769 3.89 26.53 26.14
N GLY A 770 2.90 25.70 26.46
CA GLY A 770 1.55 25.74 25.90
C GLY A 770 1.30 24.69 24.81
N SER A 771 0.17 24.84 24.10
CA SER A 771 -0.26 23.90 23.06
C SER A 771 0.37 24.21 21.70
N ILE A 772 0.36 23.21 20.82
CA ILE A 772 0.73 23.33 19.40
C ILE A 772 -0.11 24.43 18.72
N LYS A 773 0.51 25.17 17.80
CA LYS A 773 -0.10 26.27 17.05
C LYS A 773 0.13 26.10 15.55
N HIS A 774 -0.96 26.04 14.79
CA HIS A 774 -0.92 25.98 13.33
C HIS A 774 -0.61 27.35 12.71
N PHE A 775 0.07 27.32 11.57
CA PHE A 775 0.46 28.49 10.80
C PHE A 775 0.40 28.22 9.30
N THR A 776 0.40 29.30 8.52
CA THR A 776 0.52 29.27 7.06
C THR A 776 1.31 30.47 6.56
N GLY A 777 1.88 30.35 5.35
CA GLY A 777 2.44 31.46 4.60
C GLY A 777 2.48 31.13 3.11
N THR A 778 2.53 32.17 2.28
CA THR A 778 2.61 32.04 0.82
C THR A 778 3.87 32.69 0.28
N SER A 779 4.43 32.10 -0.78
CA SER A 779 5.42 32.76 -1.63
C SER A 779 4.81 33.97 -2.33
N ARG A 780 5.65 34.76 -2.99
CA ARG A 780 5.14 35.64 -4.06
C ARG A 780 4.55 34.82 -5.20
N ALA A 781 3.75 35.47 -6.04
CA ALA A 781 3.20 34.84 -7.23
C ALA A 781 4.20 34.83 -8.40
N PHE A 782 3.98 33.91 -9.34
CA PHE A 782 4.76 33.74 -10.56
C PHE A 782 3.87 33.31 -11.72
N ALA A 783 4.30 33.59 -12.95
CA ALA A 783 3.57 33.20 -14.16
C ALA A 783 4.05 31.84 -14.69
N VAL A 784 3.13 31.01 -15.16
CA VAL A 784 3.39 29.74 -15.85
C VAL A 784 2.89 29.83 -17.28
N ARG A 785 3.73 29.38 -18.23
CA ARG A 785 3.45 29.36 -19.67
C ARG A 785 3.55 27.96 -20.24
#